data_AF-A0A4Q6GAD5-F1
#
_entry.id   AF-A0A4Q6GAD5-F1
#
_cell.length_a   1.000
_cell.length_b   1.000
_cell.length_c   1.000
_cell.angle_alpha   90.00
_cell.angle_beta   90.00
_cell.angle_gamma   90.00
#
_symmetry.space_group_name_H-M   'P 1'
#
loop_
_entity.id
_entity.type
_entity.pdbx_description
1 polymer ?
#
loop_
_entity_poly.entity_id
_entity_poly.type
_entity_poly.pdbx_seq_one_letter_code
_entity_poly.pdbx_strand_id
1 'polypeptide(L)'
;MIGNGFEPVLLIATGTQKALLNALRSEQSLMEEEGTFRLAMINPTPERIARAEKIIAKGKSVHGLQDIWYSQDALLQGGGKLAFMYPGIDSLLKPEVVPVAEYFGIPYREVESVDSLESRGAEVFHISDVYTRILRKLRLQPDLMFGHSLGEWSGIVASGLTVSDTVDSVLDTLGPGMLPVPGVVFAALGCSHETALEAIQNLPRIELSHDNCPHQSIICGDEASVDAAIAILSIKKIMAQKLDFKSGFHTSLFKDYIGPLQKNIQAMVFSEPRVPLWSATTCAPYPSDETALRKLLVKHLVEPVRFRELTKTLYEQGVRVFLQVGAGSLPGFIKDTLRGTPHLCLSTAAPNRSGLSVLQKSCLALFVEGAVFDWQQILPEALQPEPEPDFVLSAAETDVVPMRAETVGLDLMAELQACFADIQMATRDVLAAMEQVGPFAKSYQKTLTLRDRPELMDHCFYKQKKGWKNISDLFPVMPMTATIDLIIKLGADLFPDKKVIAVENIAATKWLSVEEPKSIELKVDYDGKSRLKVEISGHFALTVVLGAAYAQPPSSQFETLVNPRMTTIDPKTVYEEGYLFHGPRYQGVEDLPRVGDDGIQGIIRVKSIPGALLDNVGQIAGLWIMQALSEDKYAMPIRIKRIDFYGEEPKSGRVTCDVRTVRVRARDIMFKMELAHEGQIWATITGWEKWRFECDETLWSFLLKPGISVLSSNKEGFSFFERDYFSDTIADDLAKRYLREAERKVYSKLGRHKQSWICGRVAAKDAVRQYLWDNGHQGTVFPAEIWIENDTNGKPYISELPGDVMLNVTISHKPGMGVASVSAKPGIGIDIEKIETREKSFVTTVFSPSEMDMIPKENSSEWITRFWGAKEAFAKSTGLGLQGDPRQFPIESVSASGIRVKGSLIRSTKVGAYIISQKEG
;
A
#
# COMPACT_ATOMS: atom_id res chain seq x y z
N MET A 1 -11.34 -14.60 11.60
CA MET A 1 -10.39 -15.10 10.58
C MET A 1 -10.63 -14.44 9.23
N ILE A 2 -9.73 -13.57 8.75
CA ILE A 2 -9.64 -12.98 7.41
C ILE A 2 -8.16 -13.02 7.10
N GLY A 3 -7.77 -14.15 6.55
CA GLY A 3 -6.58 -14.22 5.75
C GLY A 3 -5.28 -13.98 6.49
N ASN A 4 -5.15 -14.45 7.74
CA ASN A 4 -3.81 -14.83 8.23
C ASN A 4 -3.34 -16.16 7.60
N GLY A 5 -3.90 -16.54 6.45
CA GLY A 5 -3.64 -17.78 5.76
C GLY A 5 -4.01 -17.64 4.28
N PHE A 6 -3.61 -18.65 3.52
CA PHE A 6 -3.89 -18.74 2.10
C PHE A 6 -5.38 -18.68 1.79
N GLU A 7 -5.75 -18.00 0.70
CA GLU A 7 -7.14 -18.00 0.23
C GLU A 7 -7.54 -19.39 -0.28
N PRO A 8 -8.83 -19.78 -0.25
CA PRO A 8 -9.29 -21.00 -0.89
C PRO A 8 -8.89 -21.08 -2.36
N VAL A 9 -8.47 -22.26 -2.80
CA VAL A 9 -8.06 -22.49 -4.19
C VAL A 9 -8.70 -23.73 -4.77
N LEU A 10 -8.95 -23.69 -6.08
CA LEU A 10 -9.29 -24.82 -6.91
C LEU A 10 -8.04 -25.22 -7.69
N LEU A 11 -7.58 -26.47 -7.51
CA LEU A 11 -6.39 -27.02 -8.16
C LEU A 11 -6.79 -28.21 -9.03
N ILE A 12 -6.55 -28.11 -10.33
CA ILE A 12 -6.90 -29.16 -11.28
C ILE A 12 -5.69 -29.47 -12.15
N ALA A 13 -5.32 -30.75 -12.23
CA ALA A 13 -4.35 -31.30 -13.17
C ALA A 13 -4.95 -32.58 -13.76
N THR A 14 -5.09 -32.64 -15.08
CA THR A 14 -5.70 -33.80 -15.77
C THR A 14 -5.01 -34.10 -17.09
N GLY A 15 -5.09 -35.35 -17.55
CA GLY A 15 -4.52 -35.79 -18.83
C GLY A 15 -5.29 -35.32 -20.06
N THR A 16 -6.53 -34.83 -19.91
CA THR A 16 -7.33 -34.31 -21.04
C THR A 16 -8.06 -33.03 -20.70
N GLN A 17 -8.16 -32.13 -21.69
CA GLN A 17 -8.93 -30.88 -21.56
C GLN A 17 -10.41 -31.12 -21.18
N LYS A 18 -10.99 -32.25 -21.60
CA LYS A 18 -12.37 -32.63 -21.24
C LYS A 18 -12.50 -32.95 -19.75
N ALA A 19 -11.54 -33.68 -19.19
CA ALA A 19 -11.50 -33.97 -17.75
C ALA A 19 -11.31 -32.69 -16.93
N LEU A 20 -10.42 -31.78 -17.38
CA LEU A 20 -10.24 -30.46 -16.78
C LEU A 20 -11.55 -29.67 -16.71
N LEU A 21 -12.27 -29.57 -17.82
CA LEU A 21 -13.55 -28.83 -17.89
C LEU A 21 -14.63 -29.46 -17.01
N ASN A 22 -14.68 -30.79 -16.91
CA ASN A 22 -15.60 -31.48 -16.03
C ASN A 22 -15.30 -31.17 -14.56
N ALA A 23 -14.04 -31.29 -14.13
CA ALA A 23 -13.61 -30.98 -12.77
C ALA A 23 -13.82 -29.50 -12.40
N LEU A 24 -13.60 -28.59 -13.37
CA LEU A 24 -13.86 -27.16 -13.20
C LEU A 24 -15.34 -26.87 -12.97
N ARG A 25 -16.24 -27.54 -13.71
CA ARG A 25 -17.70 -27.37 -13.57
C ARG A 25 -18.28 -28.01 -12.33
N SER A 26 -17.64 -29.07 -11.83
CA SER A 26 -18.00 -29.71 -10.56
C SER A 26 -17.31 -29.06 -9.36
N GLU A 27 -16.53 -27.99 -9.57
CA GLU A 27 -15.79 -27.26 -8.53
C GLU A 27 -14.88 -28.17 -7.67
N GLN A 28 -14.41 -29.28 -8.27
CA GLN A 28 -13.65 -30.29 -7.56
C GLN A 28 -12.17 -30.16 -7.89
N SER A 29 -11.34 -30.01 -6.84
CA SER A 29 -9.89 -30.15 -7.00
C SER A 29 -9.57 -31.59 -7.38
N LEU A 30 -8.86 -31.77 -8.48
CA LEU A 30 -8.50 -33.07 -9.03
C LEU A 30 -7.05 -33.00 -9.52
N MET A 31 -6.15 -33.73 -8.88
CA MET A 31 -4.72 -33.69 -9.18
C MET A 31 -4.23 -35.05 -9.69
N GLU A 32 -4.28 -35.26 -11.00
CA GLU A 32 -3.59 -36.38 -11.66
C GLU A 32 -2.09 -36.07 -11.76
N GLU A 33 -1.24 -36.99 -11.30
CA GLU A 33 0.22 -36.80 -11.20
C GLU A 33 0.86 -36.41 -12.55
N GLU A 34 0.43 -37.07 -13.63
CA GLU A 34 0.90 -36.82 -15.00
C GLU A 34 0.00 -35.84 -15.81
N GLY A 35 -0.89 -35.10 -15.14
CA GLY A 35 -1.80 -34.19 -15.82
C GLY A 35 -1.07 -33.05 -16.54
N THR A 36 -1.26 -32.93 -17.85
CA THR A 36 -0.67 -31.89 -18.71
C THR A 36 -1.53 -30.62 -18.76
N PHE A 37 -2.85 -30.78 -18.65
CA PHE A 37 -3.78 -29.65 -18.54
C PHE A 37 -3.93 -29.27 -17.06
N ARG A 38 -3.40 -28.10 -16.71
CA ARG A 38 -3.36 -27.63 -15.32
C ARG A 38 -4.05 -26.29 -15.17
N LEU A 39 -4.89 -26.17 -14.15
CA LEU A 39 -5.60 -24.96 -13.78
C LEU A 39 -5.45 -24.75 -12.28
N ALA A 40 -5.11 -23.52 -11.89
CA ALA A 40 -5.26 -23.05 -10.53
C ALA A 40 -6.12 -21.79 -10.51
N MET A 41 -6.94 -21.65 -9.48
CA MET A 41 -7.81 -20.50 -9.31
C MET A 41 -7.96 -20.17 -7.82
N ILE A 42 -7.85 -18.90 -7.47
CA ILE A 42 -8.23 -18.42 -6.12
C ILE A 42 -9.73 -18.12 -6.11
N ASN A 43 -10.43 -18.47 -5.03
CA ASN A 43 -11.86 -18.22 -4.81
C ASN A 43 -12.71 -18.49 -6.07
N PRO A 44 -13.04 -19.76 -6.38
CA PRO A 44 -13.69 -20.15 -7.63
C PRO A 44 -15.16 -19.71 -7.70
N THR A 45 -15.41 -18.43 -7.99
CA THR A 45 -16.77 -17.90 -8.21
C THR A 45 -17.32 -18.34 -9.56
N PRO A 46 -18.66 -18.38 -9.75
CA PRO A 46 -19.28 -18.71 -11.04
C PRO A 46 -18.74 -17.85 -12.22
N GLU A 47 -18.46 -16.58 -11.96
CA GLU A 47 -17.90 -15.64 -12.93
C GLU A 47 -16.46 -16.00 -13.33
N ARG A 48 -15.64 -16.42 -12.36
CA ARG A 48 -14.25 -16.85 -12.59
C ARG A 48 -14.20 -18.20 -13.28
N ILE A 49 -15.09 -19.13 -12.94
CA ILE A 49 -15.27 -20.41 -13.63
C ILE A 49 -15.59 -20.17 -15.10
N ALA A 50 -16.61 -19.35 -15.40
CA ALA A 50 -16.98 -19.03 -16.78
C ALA A 50 -15.84 -18.35 -17.56
N ARG A 51 -14.98 -17.59 -16.87
CA ARG A 51 -13.79 -16.98 -17.48
C ARG A 51 -12.68 -18.01 -17.72
N ALA A 52 -12.45 -18.93 -16.79
CA ALA A 52 -11.50 -20.03 -16.96
C ALA A 52 -11.88 -20.91 -18.15
N GLU A 53 -13.16 -21.21 -18.35
CA GLU A 53 -13.64 -21.92 -19.55
C GLU A 53 -13.24 -21.20 -20.84
N LYS A 54 -13.38 -19.87 -20.89
CA LYS A 54 -12.97 -19.06 -22.05
C LYS A 54 -11.44 -19.04 -22.25
N ILE A 55 -10.67 -19.11 -21.17
CA ILE A 55 -9.20 -19.19 -21.22
C ILE A 55 -8.79 -20.56 -21.77
N ILE A 56 -9.36 -21.63 -21.22
CA ILE A 56 -9.13 -23.02 -21.63
C ILE A 56 -9.48 -23.19 -23.11
N ALA A 57 -10.62 -22.66 -23.56
CA ALA A 57 -11.05 -22.74 -24.96
C ALA A 57 -10.09 -22.03 -25.94
N LYS A 58 -9.36 -21.00 -25.48
CA LYS A 58 -8.35 -20.31 -26.31
C LYS A 58 -7.02 -21.06 -26.41
N GLY A 59 -6.78 -22.03 -25.51
CA GLY A 59 -5.56 -22.84 -25.50
C GLY A 59 -4.28 -22.03 -25.34
N LYS A 60 -4.31 -20.91 -24.59
CA LYS A 60 -3.10 -20.12 -24.27
C LYS A 60 -2.85 -20.16 -22.77
N SER A 61 -1.62 -20.49 -22.37
CA SER A 61 -1.23 -20.42 -20.97
C SER A 61 -1.33 -18.99 -20.43
N VAL A 62 -1.78 -18.87 -19.17
CA VAL A 62 -1.89 -17.60 -18.45
C VAL A 62 -1.40 -17.79 -17.02
N HIS A 63 -0.70 -16.79 -16.48
CA HIS A 63 -0.14 -16.86 -15.14
C HIS A 63 -0.68 -15.70 -14.28
N GLY A 64 -1.91 -15.84 -13.77
CA GLY A 64 -2.52 -14.92 -12.81
C GLY A 64 -3.46 -13.88 -13.39
N LEU A 65 -4.06 -14.13 -14.57
CA LEU A 65 -5.03 -13.22 -15.16
C LEU A 65 -6.33 -13.24 -14.35
N GLN A 66 -6.52 -12.23 -13.50
CA GLN A 66 -7.64 -12.14 -12.55
C GLN A 66 -7.72 -13.35 -11.59
N ASP A 67 -6.56 -13.73 -11.03
CA ASP A 67 -6.41 -14.86 -10.12
C ASP A 67 -6.77 -16.23 -10.73
N ILE A 68 -6.54 -16.37 -12.04
CA ILE A 68 -6.63 -17.63 -12.79
C ILE A 68 -5.27 -17.93 -13.42
N TRP A 69 -4.80 -19.16 -13.22
CA TRP A 69 -3.60 -19.72 -13.83
C TRP A 69 -3.99 -20.95 -14.63
N TYR A 70 -3.53 -21.03 -15.87
CA TYR A 70 -3.79 -22.18 -16.75
C TYR A 70 -2.54 -22.46 -17.56
N SER A 71 -2.20 -23.73 -17.71
CA SER A 71 -1.17 -24.19 -18.63
C SER A 71 -1.58 -25.52 -19.25
N GLN A 72 -1.23 -25.70 -20.51
CA GLN A 72 -1.34 -26.97 -21.24
C GLN A 72 0.02 -27.41 -21.82
N ASP A 73 1.00 -26.50 -21.77
CA ASP A 73 2.38 -26.65 -22.25
C ASP A 73 3.30 -26.25 -21.09
N ALA A 74 3.18 -26.97 -19.98
CA ALA A 74 3.83 -26.65 -18.72
C ALA A 74 5.37 -26.62 -18.85
N LEU A 75 5.99 -25.51 -18.44
CA LEU A 75 7.40 -25.22 -18.63
C LEU A 75 8.36 -26.15 -17.84
N LEU A 76 7.88 -26.84 -16.81
CA LEU A 76 8.66 -27.84 -16.06
C LEU A 76 8.38 -29.28 -16.53
N GLN A 77 7.48 -29.46 -17.52
CA GLN A 77 7.32 -30.75 -18.18
C GLN A 77 8.35 -30.89 -19.32
N GLY A 78 8.67 -32.13 -19.71
CA GLY A 78 9.59 -32.39 -20.82
C GLY A 78 11.05 -32.00 -20.58
N GLY A 79 11.49 -31.93 -19.31
CA GLY A 79 12.87 -31.65 -18.93
C GLY A 79 13.21 -30.18 -18.68
N GLY A 80 12.23 -29.29 -18.64
CA GLY A 80 12.43 -27.91 -18.20
C GLY A 80 12.72 -27.82 -16.70
N LYS A 81 13.63 -26.92 -16.32
CA LYS A 81 14.15 -26.80 -14.97
C LYS A 81 13.65 -25.56 -14.23
N LEU A 82 13.51 -25.68 -12.92
CA LEU A 82 13.23 -24.63 -11.96
C LEU A 82 14.54 -24.16 -11.31
N ALA A 83 14.81 -22.86 -11.38
CA ALA A 83 15.92 -22.24 -10.68
C ALA A 83 15.44 -21.31 -9.57
N PHE A 84 16.06 -21.39 -8.39
CA PHE A 84 15.92 -20.37 -7.35
C PHE A 84 16.99 -19.30 -7.53
N MET A 85 16.57 -18.04 -7.51
CA MET A 85 17.45 -16.89 -7.62
C MET A 85 17.39 -16.03 -6.37
N TYR A 86 18.56 -15.70 -5.85
CA TYR A 86 18.70 -14.94 -4.60
C TYR A 86 19.04 -13.48 -4.90
N PRO A 87 18.22 -12.50 -4.46
CA PRO A 87 18.44 -11.09 -4.76
C PRO A 87 19.60 -10.50 -3.95
N GLY A 88 20.27 -9.51 -4.53
CA GLY A 88 21.23 -8.64 -3.84
C GLY A 88 20.54 -7.42 -3.21
N ILE A 89 21.33 -6.41 -2.85
CA ILE A 89 20.80 -5.16 -2.30
C ILE A 89 20.14 -4.35 -3.41
N ASP A 90 18.83 -4.13 -3.28
CA ASP A 90 18.03 -3.27 -4.16
C ASP A 90 17.52 -2.06 -3.36
N SER A 91 17.40 -0.90 -4.01
CA SER A 91 16.90 0.31 -3.37
C SER A 91 15.40 0.20 -3.06
N LEU A 92 15.06 0.32 -1.76
CA LEU A 92 13.71 0.66 -1.22
C LEU A 92 12.66 -0.47 -1.11
N LEU A 93 13.02 -1.76 -1.15
CA LEU A 93 12.04 -2.85 -1.04
C LEU A 93 11.95 -3.40 0.40
N LYS A 94 10.85 -3.12 1.11
CA LYS A 94 10.54 -3.71 2.42
C LYS A 94 9.34 -4.68 2.32
N PRO A 95 9.56 -5.97 2.03
CA PRO A 95 8.48 -6.95 1.95
C PRO A 95 7.95 -7.33 3.34
N GLU A 96 6.68 -7.72 3.43
CA GLU A 96 6.13 -8.32 4.64
C GLU A 96 6.65 -9.75 4.83
N VAL A 97 7.58 -9.95 5.78
CA VAL A 97 8.15 -11.27 6.10
C VAL A 97 7.63 -11.83 7.42
N VAL A 98 7.36 -10.98 8.42
CA VAL A 98 6.94 -11.41 9.76
C VAL A 98 5.68 -12.29 9.74
N PRO A 99 4.56 -11.88 9.08
CA PRO A 99 3.35 -12.72 9.06
C PRO A 99 3.57 -14.06 8.33
N VAL A 100 4.49 -14.10 7.37
CA VAL A 100 4.82 -15.33 6.62
C VAL A 100 5.64 -16.26 7.50
N ALA A 101 6.67 -15.74 8.17
CA ALA A 101 7.50 -16.48 9.11
C ALA A 101 6.66 -17.07 10.25
N GLU A 102 5.74 -16.28 10.81
CA GLU A 102 4.80 -16.71 11.84
C GLU A 102 3.87 -17.83 11.34
N TYR A 103 3.27 -17.69 10.15
CA TYR A 103 2.39 -18.71 9.57
C TYR A 103 3.08 -20.07 9.44
N PHE A 104 4.34 -20.08 8.99
CA PHE A 104 5.11 -21.31 8.83
C PHE A 104 5.88 -21.73 10.10
N GLY A 105 5.76 -21.00 11.22
CA GLY A 105 6.51 -21.27 12.45
C GLY A 105 8.02 -21.28 12.23
N ILE A 106 8.54 -20.35 11.42
CA ILE A 106 9.96 -20.19 11.16
C ILE A 106 10.47 -18.98 11.96
N PRO A 107 11.49 -19.15 12.82
CA PRO A 107 12.09 -18.02 13.53
C PRO A 107 12.63 -16.98 12.54
N TYR A 108 12.29 -15.72 12.78
CA TYR A 108 12.85 -14.58 12.05
C TYR A 108 13.39 -13.57 13.05
N ARG A 109 14.64 -13.15 12.85
CA ARG A 109 15.27 -12.08 13.63
C ARG A 109 15.15 -10.81 12.83
N GLU A 110 14.38 -9.86 13.33
CA GLU A 110 14.29 -8.53 12.72
C GLU A 110 15.62 -7.80 12.94
N VAL A 111 16.22 -7.29 11.87
CA VAL A 111 17.44 -6.47 11.93
C VAL A 111 17.01 -5.05 12.29
N GLU A 112 17.61 -4.46 13.33
CA GLU A 112 17.34 -3.06 13.69
C GLU A 112 17.70 -2.14 12.51
N SER A 113 16.72 -1.35 12.05
CA SER A 113 16.82 -0.51 10.86
C SER A 113 17.75 0.69 11.09
N VAL A 114 19.06 0.49 10.95
CA VAL A 114 20.03 1.55 10.69
C VAL A 114 20.12 1.72 9.17
N ASP A 115 20.01 2.94 8.62
CA ASP A 115 20.13 3.18 7.16
C ASP A 115 21.59 3.05 6.70
N SER A 116 22.13 1.83 6.69
CA SER A 116 23.48 1.50 6.24
C SER A 116 23.46 0.40 5.17
N LEU A 117 24.52 0.27 4.37
CA LEU A 117 24.58 -0.76 3.32
C LEU A 117 24.70 -2.17 3.93
N GLU A 118 25.39 -2.26 5.05
CA GLU A 118 25.63 -3.45 5.87
C GLU A 118 24.32 -4.03 6.42
N SER A 119 23.53 -3.21 7.12
CA SER A 119 22.26 -3.62 7.73
C SER A 119 21.24 -4.05 6.68
N ARG A 120 21.18 -3.35 5.55
CA ARG A 120 20.36 -3.71 4.39
C ARG A 120 20.80 -5.03 3.77
N GLY A 121 22.10 -5.29 3.74
CA GLY A 121 22.62 -6.57 3.30
C GLY A 121 22.18 -7.74 4.19
N ALA A 122 22.34 -7.58 5.52
CA ALA A 122 21.88 -8.58 6.48
C ALA A 122 20.37 -8.83 6.39
N GLU A 123 19.57 -7.78 6.23
CA GLU A 123 18.12 -7.89 6.06
C GLU A 123 17.74 -8.75 4.83
N VAL A 124 18.32 -8.46 3.66
CA VAL A 124 18.08 -9.24 2.43
C VAL A 124 18.47 -10.71 2.61
N PHE A 125 19.61 -10.96 3.27
CA PHE A 125 20.08 -12.31 3.54
C PHE A 125 19.11 -13.09 4.44
N HIS A 126 18.68 -12.51 5.58
CA HIS A 126 17.77 -13.18 6.50
C HIS A 126 16.37 -13.40 5.92
N ILE A 127 15.86 -12.45 5.13
CA ILE A 127 14.59 -12.63 4.41
C ILE A 127 14.70 -13.83 3.45
N SER A 128 15.79 -13.91 2.69
CA SER A 128 16.04 -15.00 1.74
C SER A 128 16.15 -16.36 2.44
N ASP A 129 16.77 -16.41 3.62
CA ASP A 129 16.86 -17.63 4.43
C ASP A 129 15.48 -18.08 4.94
N VAL A 130 14.65 -17.16 5.45
CA VAL A 130 13.26 -17.46 5.86
C VAL A 130 12.48 -18.05 4.70
N TYR A 131 12.47 -17.40 3.54
CA TYR A 131 11.75 -17.92 2.38
C TYR A 131 12.32 -19.25 1.88
N THR A 132 13.64 -19.46 1.95
CA THR A 132 14.24 -20.77 1.63
C THR A 132 13.72 -21.87 2.55
N ARG A 133 13.64 -21.62 3.86
CA ARG A 133 13.08 -22.56 4.83
C ARG A 133 11.60 -22.84 4.57
N ILE A 134 10.83 -21.81 4.19
CA ILE A 134 9.42 -21.96 3.80
C ILE A 134 9.31 -22.85 2.57
N LEU A 135 10.03 -22.56 1.49
CA LEU A 135 9.97 -23.35 0.25
C LEU A 135 10.37 -24.81 0.49
N ARG A 136 11.34 -25.08 1.38
CA ARG A 136 11.67 -26.44 1.83
C ARG A 136 10.53 -27.10 2.59
N LYS A 137 9.83 -26.39 3.50
CA LYS A 137 8.62 -26.90 4.18
C LYS A 137 7.51 -27.23 3.18
N LEU A 138 7.37 -26.44 2.12
CA LEU A 138 6.43 -26.68 1.02
C LEU A 138 6.87 -27.83 0.09
N ARG A 139 8.03 -28.46 0.37
CA ARG A 139 8.70 -29.48 -0.46
C ARG A 139 9.00 -29.03 -1.90
N LEU A 140 9.07 -27.71 -2.14
CA LEU A 140 9.49 -27.18 -3.43
C LEU A 140 11.02 -27.24 -3.51
N GLN A 141 11.54 -28.04 -4.44
CA GLN A 141 12.97 -28.17 -4.71
C GLN A 141 13.29 -27.57 -6.08
N PRO A 142 14.31 -26.70 -6.17
CA PRO A 142 14.84 -26.29 -7.46
C PRO A 142 15.86 -27.29 -8.00
N ASP A 143 16.03 -27.31 -9.32
CA ASP A 143 17.08 -28.07 -10.00
C ASP A 143 18.46 -27.44 -9.81
N LEU A 144 18.49 -26.11 -9.66
CA LEU A 144 19.71 -25.33 -9.40
C LEU A 144 19.40 -24.01 -8.71
N MET A 145 20.43 -23.40 -8.12
CA MET A 145 20.35 -22.10 -7.46
C MET A 145 21.43 -21.15 -7.99
N PHE A 146 21.17 -19.85 -7.91
CA PHE A 146 22.17 -18.81 -8.17
C PHE A 146 21.80 -17.53 -7.42
N GLY A 147 22.75 -16.61 -7.28
CA GLY A 147 22.52 -15.33 -6.63
C GLY A 147 23.02 -14.15 -7.45
N HIS A 148 22.57 -12.96 -7.07
CA HIS A 148 23.03 -11.70 -7.62
C HIS A 148 23.73 -10.90 -6.53
N SER A 149 25.01 -10.55 -6.74
CA SER A 149 25.82 -9.83 -5.74
C SER A 149 25.71 -10.52 -4.37
N LEU A 150 25.29 -9.81 -3.33
CA LEU A 150 25.06 -10.34 -1.98
C LEU A 150 24.18 -11.62 -1.95
N GLY A 151 23.22 -11.74 -2.86
CA GLY A 151 22.36 -12.93 -2.95
C GLY A 151 23.13 -14.22 -3.23
N GLU A 152 24.34 -14.16 -3.77
CA GLU A 152 25.20 -15.34 -3.96
C GLU A 152 25.53 -16.01 -2.60
N TRP A 153 25.69 -15.22 -1.54
CA TRP A 153 25.85 -15.72 -0.17
C TRP A 153 24.60 -16.41 0.39
N SER A 154 23.40 -15.89 0.08
CA SER A 154 22.14 -16.57 0.39
C SER A 154 22.03 -17.90 -0.36
N GLY A 155 22.44 -17.94 -1.63
CA GLY A 155 22.50 -19.17 -2.43
C GLY A 155 23.47 -20.21 -1.87
N ILE A 156 24.63 -19.79 -1.37
CA ILE A 156 25.61 -20.65 -0.68
C ILE A 156 24.97 -21.35 0.52
N VAL A 157 24.29 -20.60 1.40
CA VAL A 157 23.62 -21.19 2.57
C VAL A 157 22.42 -22.05 2.16
N ALA A 158 21.65 -21.60 1.17
CA ALA A 158 20.48 -22.32 0.68
C ALA A 158 20.81 -23.64 -0.04
N SER A 159 21.95 -23.71 -0.71
CA SER A 159 22.46 -24.95 -1.32
C SER A 159 22.94 -25.96 -0.27
N GLY A 160 23.21 -25.52 0.97
CA GLY A 160 23.80 -26.34 2.02
C GLY A 160 25.33 -26.41 1.97
N LEU A 161 25.97 -25.60 1.13
CA LEU A 161 27.42 -25.50 1.00
C LEU A 161 28.09 -25.01 2.29
N THR A 162 27.39 -24.21 3.10
CA THR A 162 27.76 -23.81 4.46
C THR A 162 26.50 -23.53 5.29
N VAL A 163 26.66 -23.28 6.59
CA VAL A 163 25.59 -22.86 7.50
C VAL A 163 25.46 -21.33 7.59
N SER A 164 24.29 -20.84 7.99
CA SER A 164 23.99 -19.39 8.10
C SER A 164 24.99 -18.67 8.98
N ASP A 165 25.28 -19.18 10.18
CA ASP A 165 26.17 -18.57 11.17
C ASP A 165 27.57 -18.23 10.61
N THR A 166 28.04 -19.03 9.65
CA THR A 166 29.32 -18.79 8.97
C THR A 166 29.26 -17.57 8.05
N VAL A 167 28.15 -17.38 7.33
CA VAL A 167 27.93 -16.20 6.49
C VAL A 167 27.63 -14.98 7.37
N ASP A 168 26.88 -15.13 8.45
CA ASP A 168 26.64 -14.06 9.42
C ASP A 168 27.97 -13.52 9.96
N SER A 169 28.92 -14.40 10.30
CA SER A 169 30.28 -14.00 10.72
C SER A 169 31.05 -13.19 9.64
N VAL A 170 30.82 -13.49 8.35
CA VAL A 170 31.41 -12.74 7.24
C VAL A 170 30.74 -11.37 7.11
N LEU A 171 29.41 -11.30 7.22
CA LEU A 171 28.64 -10.05 7.16
C LEU A 171 28.93 -9.14 8.37
N ASP A 172 29.10 -9.70 9.56
CA ASP A 172 29.44 -8.97 10.78
C ASP A 172 30.80 -8.25 10.67
N THR A 173 31.71 -8.79 9.86
CA THR A 173 33.01 -8.15 9.59
C THR A 173 32.88 -6.91 8.74
N LEU A 174 31.75 -6.73 8.07
CA LEU A 174 31.44 -5.55 7.28
C LEU A 174 30.86 -4.40 8.11
N GLY A 175 30.82 -4.49 9.45
CA GLY A 175 30.09 -3.60 10.37
C GLY A 175 30.02 -2.08 10.06
N PRO A 176 29.11 -1.34 10.71
CA PRO A 176 28.72 0.00 10.26
C PRO A 176 29.90 0.95 9.95
N GLY A 177 30.03 1.35 8.69
CA GLY A 177 31.06 2.30 8.25
C GLY A 177 32.38 1.66 7.84
N MET A 178 32.47 0.33 7.74
CA MET A 178 33.65 -0.39 7.25
C MET A 178 33.69 -0.54 5.72
N LEU A 179 32.56 -0.34 5.04
CA LEU A 179 32.43 -0.45 3.59
C LEU A 179 32.88 0.75 2.73
N PRO A 180 32.85 2.02 3.20
CA PRO A 180 33.21 3.15 2.35
C PRO A 180 34.66 3.07 1.86
N VAL A 181 34.83 2.83 0.57
CA VAL A 181 36.11 3.06 -0.11
C VAL A 181 36.14 4.56 -0.47
N PRO A 182 37.05 5.36 0.10
CA PRO A 182 37.06 6.80 -0.13
C PRO A 182 37.17 7.13 -1.63
N GLY A 183 36.27 7.98 -2.13
CA GLY A 183 36.27 8.46 -3.51
C GLY A 183 35.72 7.50 -4.56
N VAL A 184 35.34 6.27 -4.19
CA VAL A 184 34.78 5.27 -5.12
C VAL A 184 33.25 5.25 -5.01
N VAL A 185 32.59 5.40 -6.16
CA VAL A 185 31.12 5.50 -6.27
C VAL A 185 30.61 4.58 -7.38
N PHE A 186 29.31 4.29 -7.36
CA PHE A 186 28.63 3.49 -8.39
C PHE A 186 27.73 4.36 -9.25
N ALA A 187 27.52 3.96 -10.51
CA ALA A 187 26.45 4.48 -11.35
C ALA A 187 25.73 3.35 -12.09
N ALA A 188 24.40 3.36 -12.01
CA ALA A 188 23.54 2.52 -12.83
C ALA A 188 23.31 3.18 -14.19
N LEU A 189 23.46 2.42 -15.26
CA LEU A 189 23.40 2.87 -16.65
C LEU A 189 22.26 2.17 -17.36
N GLY A 190 21.46 2.91 -18.12
CA GLY A 190 20.37 2.39 -18.95
C GLY A 190 20.85 1.80 -20.28
N CYS A 191 21.95 1.05 -20.29
CA CYS A 191 22.54 0.47 -21.49
C CYS A 191 23.22 -0.88 -21.24
N SER A 192 23.57 -1.54 -22.34
CA SER A 192 24.30 -2.81 -22.37
C SER A 192 25.71 -2.68 -21.81
N HIS A 193 26.28 -3.81 -21.37
CA HIS A 193 27.66 -3.83 -20.90
C HIS A 193 28.68 -3.43 -21.98
N GLU A 194 28.43 -3.74 -23.26
CA GLU A 194 29.30 -3.33 -24.36
C GLU A 194 29.35 -1.80 -24.46
N THR A 195 28.19 -1.16 -24.41
CA THR A 195 28.09 0.31 -24.43
C THR A 195 28.71 0.95 -23.19
N ALA A 196 28.58 0.32 -22.03
CA ALA A 196 29.23 0.78 -20.80
C ALA A 196 30.76 0.70 -20.90
N LEU A 197 31.30 -0.42 -21.38
CA LEU A 197 32.73 -0.61 -21.59
C LEU A 197 33.30 0.44 -22.57
N GLU A 198 32.61 0.72 -23.67
CA GLU A 198 32.99 1.79 -24.61
C GLU A 198 33.03 3.18 -23.94
N ALA A 199 32.10 3.45 -23.01
CA ALA A 199 32.02 4.74 -22.34
C ALA A 199 33.16 4.94 -21.32
N ILE A 200 33.67 3.86 -20.73
CA ILE A 200 34.71 3.92 -19.69
C ILE A 200 36.13 3.63 -20.18
N GLN A 201 36.31 3.11 -21.40
CA GLN A 201 37.60 2.60 -21.91
C GLN A 201 38.80 3.56 -21.80
N ASN A 202 38.55 4.88 -21.83
CA ASN A 202 39.59 5.93 -21.79
C ASN A 202 39.62 6.69 -20.45
N LEU A 203 38.88 6.21 -19.45
CA LEU A 203 38.79 6.85 -18.14
C LEU A 203 39.61 6.06 -17.11
N PRO A 204 40.37 6.73 -16.23
CA PRO A 204 41.19 6.05 -15.23
C PRO A 204 40.32 5.51 -14.08
N ARG A 205 40.75 4.41 -13.44
CA ARG A 205 40.14 3.85 -12.21
C ARG A 205 38.61 3.78 -12.24
N ILE A 206 38.08 3.16 -13.29
CA ILE A 206 36.66 2.84 -13.41
C ILE A 206 36.49 1.50 -14.13
N GLU A 207 35.59 0.67 -13.63
CA GLU A 207 35.36 -0.68 -14.11
C GLU A 207 33.86 -0.97 -14.21
N LEU A 208 33.51 -1.92 -15.07
CA LEU A 208 32.18 -2.51 -15.05
C LEU A 208 32.04 -3.36 -13.79
N SER A 209 31.01 -3.12 -13.01
CA SER A 209 30.71 -3.86 -11.78
C SER A 209 29.59 -4.89 -12.01
N HIS A 210 28.58 -4.56 -12.82
CA HIS A 210 27.48 -5.49 -13.12
C HIS A 210 27.06 -5.43 -14.60
N ASP A 211 26.92 -6.61 -15.23
CA ASP A 211 26.17 -6.83 -16.48
C ASP A 211 24.83 -7.48 -16.13
N ASN A 212 23.82 -6.64 -15.85
CA ASN A 212 22.54 -7.10 -15.31
C ASN A 212 21.58 -7.57 -16.40
N CYS A 213 21.35 -6.76 -17.43
CA CYS A 213 20.51 -7.11 -18.57
C CYS A 213 20.85 -6.24 -19.79
N PRO A 214 20.30 -6.51 -21.00
CA PRO A 214 20.62 -5.75 -22.20
C PRO A 214 20.44 -4.23 -22.07
N HIS A 215 19.51 -3.79 -21.22
CA HIS A 215 19.22 -2.37 -20.99
C HIS A 215 19.70 -1.85 -19.62
N GLN A 216 20.49 -2.61 -18.87
CA GLN A 216 21.01 -2.13 -17.59
C GLN A 216 22.37 -2.74 -17.21
N SER A 217 23.31 -1.86 -16.89
CA SER A 217 24.65 -2.19 -16.38
C SER A 217 25.05 -1.24 -15.26
N ILE A 218 26.03 -1.61 -14.44
CA ILE A 218 26.54 -0.77 -13.35
C ILE A 218 28.04 -0.62 -13.50
N ILE A 219 28.52 0.61 -13.41
CA ILE A 219 29.96 0.94 -13.34
C ILE A 219 30.31 1.38 -11.91
N CYS A 220 31.56 1.15 -11.53
CA CYS A 220 32.11 1.58 -10.24
C CYS A 220 33.52 2.13 -10.47
N GLY A 221 33.80 3.29 -9.88
CA GLY A 221 35.03 4.00 -10.15
C GLY A 221 35.21 5.22 -9.28
N ASP A 222 36.32 5.92 -9.50
CA ASP A 222 36.53 7.24 -8.92
C ASP A 222 35.42 8.20 -9.36
N GLU A 223 34.96 9.04 -8.44
CA GLU A 223 33.82 9.94 -8.66
C GLU A 223 33.98 10.78 -9.94
N ALA A 224 35.17 11.32 -10.20
CA ALA A 224 35.45 12.09 -11.42
C ALA A 224 35.32 11.26 -12.70
N SER A 225 35.74 9.99 -12.67
CA SER A 225 35.63 9.08 -13.81
C SER A 225 34.18 8.63 -14.02
N VAL A 226 33.43 8.41 -12.95
CA VAL A 226 31.99 8.10 -13.02
C VAL A 226 31.23 9.29 -13.62
N ASP A 227 31.53 10.51 -13.17
CA ASP A 227 30.92 11.73 -13.72
C ASP A 227 31.26 11.93 -15.21
N ALA A 228 32.50 11.66 -15.60
CA ALA A 228 32.91 11.71 -17.01
C ALA A 228 32.18 10.65 -17.85
N ALA A 229 32.03 9.42 -17.34
CA ALA A 229 31.28 8.37 -18.03
C ALA A 229 29.80 8.74 -18.21
N ILE A 230 29.17 9.31 -17.17
CA ILE A 230 27.79 9.82 -17.23
C ILE A 230 27.67 10.93 -18.28
N ALA A 231 28.64 11.85 -18.36
CA ALA A 231 28.64 12.90 -19.37
C ALA A 231 28.76 12.33 -20.81
N ILE A 232 29.62 11.33 -21.02
CA ILE A 232 29.76 10.64 -22.32
C ILE A 232 28.45 9.97 -22.72
N LEU A 233 27.80 9.28 -21.79
CA LEU A 233 26.52 8.58 -22.03
C LEU A 233 25.37 9.55 -22.26
N SER A 234 25.37 10.69 -21.56
CA SER A 234 24.38 11.77 -21.74
C SER A 234 24.41 12.34 -23.16
N ILE A 235 25.61 12.52 -23.77
CA ILE A 235 25.75 12.93 -25.18
C ILE A 235 25.09 11.90 -26.12
N LYS A 236 25.18 10.60 -25.78
CA LYS A 236 24.52 9.50 -26.49
C LYS A 236 23.03 9.33 -26.12
N LYS A 237 22.46 10.22 -25.29
CA LYS A 237 21.08 10.17 -24.76
C LYS A 237 20.77 8.90 -23.96
N ILE A 238 21.78 8.32 -23.31
CA ILE A 238 21.63 7.17 -22.43
C ILE A 238 21.47 7.67 -21.00
N MET A 239 20.43 7.19 -20.31
CA MET A 239 20.20 7.52 -18.90
C MET A 239 21.29 6.88 -18.02
N ALA A 240 21.81 7.64 -17.07
CA ALA A 240 22.73 7.14 -16.06
C ALA A 240 22.48 7.86 -14.73
N GLN A 241 22.61 7.15 -13.62
CA GLN A 241 22.33 7.66 -12.28
C GLN A 241 23.39 7.18 -11.30
N LYS A 242 24.03 8.12 -10.58
CA LYS A 242 24.90 7.80 -9.44
C LYS A 242 24.08 7.18 -8.31
N LEU A 243 24.61 6.12 -7.70
CA LEU A 243 23.99 5.44 -6.56
C LEU A 243 24.48 6.04 -5.25
N ASP A 244 23.58 6.17 -4.28
CA ASP A 244 23.84 6.82 -2.99
C ASP A 244 24.48 5.87 -1.97
N PHE A 245 25.62 5.27 -2.36
CA PHE A 245 26.50 4.51 -1.47
C PHE A 245 27.92 4.45 -2.05
N LYS A 246 28.89 4.28 -1.16
CA LYS A 246 30.32 4.19 -1.49
C LYS A 246 30.87 2.83 -1.05
N SER A 247 31.45 2.10 -1.99
CA SER A 247 32.20 0.86 -1.76
C SER A 247 33.03 0.57 -3.02
N GLY A 248 33.61 -0.62 -3.18
CA GLY A 248 34.26 -1.04 -4.42
C GLY A 248 33.83 -2.42 -4.92
N PHE A 249 32.79 -3.02 -4.35
CA PHE A 249 32.42 -4.41 -4.63
C PHE A 249 32.28 -4.70 -6.13
N HIS A 250 32.70 -5.90 -6.50
CA HIS A 250 32.68 -6.42 -7.87
C HIS A 250 33.60 -5.65 -8.84
N THR A 251 34.62 -4.96 -8.30
CA THR A 251 35.71 -4.36 -9.07
C THR A 251 37.05 -4.53 -8.36
N SER A 252 38.15 -4.35 -9.09
CA SER A 252 39.50 -4.42 -8.52
C SER A 252 39.76 -3.34 -7.47
N LEU A 253 38.94 -2.27 -7.45
CA LEU A 253 39.06 -1.14 -6.52
C LEU A 253 38.81 -1.55 -5.05
N PHE A 254 38.22 -2.72 -4.81
CA PHE A 254 38.01 -3.26 -3.47
C PHE A 254 39.12 -4.21 -2.99
N LYS A 255 40.07 -4.56 -3.86
CA LYS A 255 41.09 -5.58 -3.58
C LYS A 255 41.95 -5.29 -2.35
N ASP A 256 42.23 -4.03 -2.06
CA ASP A 256 43.04 -3.64 -0.91
C ASP A 256 42.24 -3.64 0.42
N TYR A 257 40.91 -3.75 0.34
CA TYR A 257 39.99 -3.68 1.48
C TYR A 257 39.42 -5.05 1.90
N ILE A 258 39.65 -6.11 1.11
CA ILE A 258 39.10 -7.46 1.39
C ILE A 258 39.87 -8.26 2.45
N GLY A 259 40.97 -7.75 3.01
CA GLY A 259 41.82 -8.53 3.94
C GLY A 259 41.05 -9.24 5.08
N PRO A 260 40.21 -8.53 5.85
CA PRO A 260 39.38 -9.14 6.89
C PRO A 260 38.39 -10.17 6.34
N LEU A 261 37.68 -9.86 5.24
CA LEU A 261 36.75 -10.78 4.58
C LEU A 261 37.44 -12.04 4.09
N GLN A 262 38.61 -11.89 3.46
CA GLN A 262 39.42 -12.99 2.97
C GLN A 262 39.81 -13.91 4.11
N LYS A 263 40.21 -13.37 5.28
CA LYS A 263 40.53 -14.18 6.46
C LYS A 263 39.33 -15.01 6.92
N ASN A 264 38.13 -14.44 6.94
CA ASN A 264 36.93 -15.19 7.30
C ASN A 264 36.56 -16.22 6.24
N ILE A 265 36.67 -15.88 4.95
CA ILE A 265 36.48 -16.82 3.84
C ILE A 265 37.44 -18.00 3.96
N GLN A 266 38.67 -17.81 4.44
CA GLN A 266 39.62 -18.89 4.71
C GLN A 266 39.26 -19.74 5.94
N ALA A 267 38.49 -19.19 6.87
CA ALA A 267 38.02 -19.89 8.07
C ALA A 267 36.68 -20.63 7.87
N MET A 268 35.95 -20.36 6.78
CA MET A 268 34.67 -21.03 6.49
C MET A 268 34.85 -22.55 6.38
N VAL A 269 33.86 -23.32 6.81
CA VAL A 269 33.80 -24.77 6.64
C VAL A 269 32.77 -25.08 5.56
N PHE A 270 33.17 -25.87 4.56
CA PHE A 270 32.30 -26.19 3.43
C PHE A 270 31.78 -27.64 3.49
N SER A 271 30.59 -27.85 2.95
CA SER A 271 29.95 -29.16 2.77
C SER A 271 29.54 -29.34 1.32
N GLU A 272 29.27 -30.58 0.89
CA GLU A 272 28.74 -30.80 -0.46
C GLU A 272 27.34 -30.17 -0.60
N PRO A 273 27.10 -29.35 -1.65
CA PRO A 273 25.82 -28.69 -1.82
C PRO A 273 24.74 -29.72 -2.22
N ARG A 274 23.58 -29.65 -1.56
CA ARG A 274 22.42 -30.51 -1.85
C ARG A 274 21.74 -30.16 -3.18
N VAL A 275 21.90 -28.92 -3.61
CA VAL A 275 21.39 -28.41 -4.88
C VAL A 275 22.54 -27.69 -5.60
N PRO A 276 22.76 -27.94 -6.90
CA PRO A 276 23.79 -27.26 -7.68
C PRO A 276 23.70 -25.73 -7.58
N LEU A 277 24.78 -25.09 -7.16
CA LEU A 277 24.90 -23.62 -7.09
C LEU A 277 25.71 -23.10 -8.27
N TRP A 278 25.25 -22.03 -8.91
CA TRP A 278 25.94 -21.37 -10.01
C TRP A 278 26.40 -19.97 -9.60
N SER A 279 27.58 -19.57 -10.09
CA SER A 279 28.16 -18.27 -9.80
C SER A 279 27.89 -17.27 -10.93
N ALA A 280 27.50 -16.05 -10.56
CA ALA A 280 27.36 -14.95 -11.51
C ALA A 280 28.72 -14.38 -11.95
N THR A 281 29.81 -14.70 -11.25
CA THR A 281 31.16 -14.28 -11.63
C THR A 281 31.73 -15.16 -12.75
N THR A 282 31.59 -16.48 -12.62
CA THR A 282 32.14 -17.44 -13.62
C THR A 282 31.12 -17.89 -14.66
N CYS A 283 29.83 -17.66 -14.43
CA CYS A 283 28.73 -18.20 -15.24
C CYS A 283 28.75 -19.75 -15.34
N ALA A 284 29.25 -20.41 -14.30
CA ALA A 284 29.43 -21.85 -14.21
C ALA A 284 29.01 -22.37 -12.82
N PRO A 285 28.82 -23.70 -12.65
CA PRO A 285 28.63 -24.30 -11.34
C PRO A 285 29.80 -23.98 -10.39
N TYR A 286 29.51 -23.87 -9.11
CA TYR A 286 30.52 -23.78 -8.07
C TYR A 286 31.43 -25.01 -8.10
N PRO A 287 32.76 -24.83 -7.97
CA PRO A 287 33.69 -25.94 -7.96
C PRO A 287 33.54 -26.79 -6.69
N SER A 288 33.71 -28.10 -6.82
CA SER A 288 33.75 -29.03 -5.69
C SER A 288 35.07 -28.98 -4.91
N ASP A 289 36.16 -28.58 -5.57
CA ASP A 289 37.46 -28.36 -4.92
C ASP A 289 37.40 -27.12 -4.02
N GLU A 290 37.67 -27.33 -2.73
CA GLU A 290 37.57 -26.29 -1.72
C GLU A 290 38.52 -25.11 -1.98
N THR A 291 39.71 -25.38 -2.53
CA THR A 291 40.68 -24.33 -2.86
C THR A 291 40.16 -23.44 -3.98
N ALA A 292 39.61 -24.03 -5.04
CA ALA A 292 38.97 -23.32 -6.14
C ALA A 292 37.73 -22.55 -5.67
N LEU A 293 36.94 -23.13 -4.76
CA LEU A 293 35.76 -22.52 -4.16
C LEU A 293 36.14 -21.25 -3.38
N ARG A 294 37.11 -21.34 -2.46
CA ARG A 294 37.58 -20.18 -1.69
C ARG A 294 38.12 -19.08 -2.60
N LYS A 295 38.84 -19.46 -3.66
CA LYS A 295 39.30 -18.50 -4.69
C LYS A 295 38.13 -17.83 -5.40
N LEU A 296 37.08 -18.56 -5.73
CA LEU A 296 35.88 -18.01 -6.35
C LEU A 296 35.15 -17.03 -5.42
N LEU A 297 35.02 -17.33 -4.12
CA LEU A 297 34.40 -16.40 -3.16
C LEU A 297 35.17 -15.08 -3.04
N VAL A 298 36.50 -15.13 -3.05
CA VAL A 298 37.33 -13.91 -3.07
C VAL A 298 37.16 -13.15 -4.39
N LYS A 299 37.16 -13.87 -5.53
CA LYS A 299 36.92 -13.27 -6.85
C LYS A 299 35.56 -12.59 -6.92
N HIS A 300 34.51 -13.20 -6.39
CA HIS A 300 33.16 -12.65 -6.38
C HIS A 300 33.10 -11.24 -5.76
N LEU A 301 33.95 -10.94 -4.77
CA LEU A 301 34.01 -9.62 -4.14
C LEU A 301 34.65 -8.53 -5.03
N VAL A 302 35.47 -8.91 -6.02
CA VAL A 302 36.34 -7.99 -6.78
C VAL A 302 36.25 -8.14 -8.30
N GLU A 303 35.46 -9.08 -8.80
CA GLU A 303 35.18 -9.30 -10.22
C GLU A 303 33.69 -9.03 -10.50
N PRO A 304 33.34 -8.61 -11.73
CA PRO A 304 31.98 -8.19 -12.07
C PRO A 304 30.93 -9.29 -11.94
N VAL A 305 29.70 -8.89 -11.63
CA VAL A 305 28.51 -9.76 -11.66
C VAL A 305 28.01 -9.86 -13.10
N ARG A 306 28.18 -11.02 -13.75
CA ARG A 306 27.78 -11.28 -15.16
C ARG A 306 26.39 -11.92 -15.25
N PHE A 307 25.39 -11.26 -14.68
CA PHE A 307 24.04 -11.81 -14.52
C PHE A 307 23.31 -12.08 -15.84
N ARG A 308 23.44 -11.19 -16.83
CA ARG A 308 22.86 -11.36 -18.17
C ARG A 308 23.41 -12.61 -18.84
N GLU A 309 24.73 -12.81 -18.78
CA GLU A 309 25.38 -13.98 -19.36
C GLU A 309 24.98 -15.25 -18.62
N LEU A 310 25.05 -15.27 -17.29
CA LEU A 310 24.58 -16.40 -16.50
C LEU A 310 23.13 -16.78 -16.85
N THR A 311 22.24 -15.80 -17.01
CA THR A 311 20.84 -16.04 -17.38
C THR A 311 20.72 -16.80 -18.71
N LYS A 312 21.51 -16.41 -19.72
CA LYS A 312 21.54 -17.12 -21.02
C LYS A 312 22.07 -18.54 -20.86
N THR A 313 23.18 -18.71 -20.15
CA THR A 313 23.77 -20.03 -19.89
C THR A 313 22.77 -20.95 -19.18
N LEU A 314 22.09 -20.47 -18.13
CA LEU A 314 21.08 -21.26 -17.41
C LEU A 314 19.90 -21.64 -18.30
N TYR A 315 19.47 -20.73 -19.18
CA TYR A 315 18.43 -21.05 -20.17
C TYR A 315 18.86 -22.17 -21.13
N GLU A 316 20.11 -22.12 -21.62
CA GLU A 316 20.70 -23.18 -22.44
C GLU A 316 20.81 -24.52 -21.68
N GLN A 317 21.02 -24.48 -20.36
CA GLN A 317 21.02 -25.66 -19.48
C GLN A 317 19.61 -26.20 -19.16
N GLY A 318 18.56 -25.63 -19.75
CA GLY A 318 17.19 -26.11 -19.64
C GLY A 318 16.33 -25.38 -18.61
N VAL A 319 16.84 -24.32 -17.95
CA VAL A 319 16.01 -23.54 -17.02
C VAL A 319 14.92 -22.80 -17.79
N ARG A 320 13.68 -22.93 -17.32
CA ARG A 320 12.50 -22.26 -17.90
C ARG A 320 11.72 -21.45 -16.87
N VAL A 321 11.81 -21.83 -15.60
CA VAL A 321 11.13 -21.12 -14.52
C VAL A 321 12.17 -20.59 -13.52
N PHE A 322 12.08 -19.30 -13.23
CA PHE A 322 12.97 -18.59 -12.32
C PHE A 322 12.17 -18.03 -11.13
N LEU A 323 12.44 -18.52 -9.92
CA LEU A 323 11.78 -18.07 -8.70
C LEU A 323 12.75 -17.23 -7.87
N GLN A 324 12.47 -15.94 -7.72
CA GLN A 324 13.21 -15.10 -6.78
C GLN A 324 12.79 -15.42 -5.35
N VAL A 325 13.76 -15.79 -4.52
CA VAL A 325 13.57 -16.08 -3.10
C VAL A 325 13.76 -14.79 -2.32
N GLY A 326 12.66 -14.07 -2.07
CA GLY A 326 12.64 -12.72 -1.52
C GLY A 326 12.10 -11.67 -2.52
N ALA A 327 12.34 -10.40 -2.22
CA ALA A 327 11.96 -9.26 -3.05
C ALA A 327 13.19 -8.65 -3.74
N GLY A 328 13.02 -8.09 -4.94
CA GLY A 328 14.13 -7.64 -5.78
C GLY A 328 13.77 -7.56 -7.26
N SER A 329 14.65 -6.94 -8.05
CA SER A 329 14.46 -6.66 -9.47
C SER A 329 14.86 -7.80 -10.42
N LEU A 330 15.36 -8.95 -9.93
CA LEU A 330 15.88 -10.02 -10.80
C LEU A 330 14.87 -10.55 -11.84
N PRO A 331 13.56 -10.73 -11.53
CA PRO A 331 12.58 -11.12 -12.55
C PRO A 331 12.53 -10.17 -13.75
N GLY A 332 12.77 -8.87 -13.52
CA GLY A 332 12.82 -7.86 -14.57
C GLY A 332 14.04 -8.04 -15.47
N PHE A 333 15.22 -8.25 -14.88
CA PHE A 333 16.47 -8.46 -15.63
C PHE A 333 16.45 -9.72 -16.48
N ILE A 334 15.88 -10.81 -15.96
CA ILE A 334 15.72 -12.05 -16.74
C ILE A 334 14.73 -11.87 -17.88
N LYS A 335 13.55 -11.24 -17.63
CA LYS A 335 12.57 -10.95 -18.68
C LYS A 335 13.14 -10.09 -19.80
N ASP A 336 14.01 -9.14 -19.45
CA ASP A 336 14.69 -8.30 -20.44
C ASP A 336 15.72 -9.10 -21.25
N THR A 337 16.50 -9.96 -20.58
CA THR A 337 17.53 -10.80 -21.22
C THR A 337 16.94 -11.87 -22.13
N LEU A 338 15.84 -12.50 -21.72
CA LEU A 338 15.19 -13.62 -22.40
C LEU A 338 13.97 -13.17 -23.23
N ARG A 339 13.85 -11.88 -23.52
CA ARG A 339 12.73 -11.30 -24.27
C ARG A 339 12.47 -12.08 -25.56
N GLY A 340 11.23 -12.53 -25.75
CA GLY A 340 10.81 -13.29 -26.92
C GLY A 340 11.06 -14.80 -26.86
N THR A 341 11.66 -15.31 -25.78
CA THR A 341 11.79 -16.76 -25.54
C THR A 341 10.80 -17.23 -24.46
N PRO A 342 10.24 -18.45 -24.52
CA PRO A 342 9.33 -18.95 -23.48
C PRO A 342 10.06 -19.16 -22.15
N HIS A 343 9.60 -18.46 -21.10
CA HIS A 343 10.07 -18.60 -19.71
C HIS A 343 9.06 -17.96 -18.73
N LEU A 344 9.18 -18.29 -17.45
CA LEU A 344 8.40 -17.70 -16.36
C LEU A 344 9.32 -17.16 -15.26
N CYS A 345 9.06 -15.94 -14.78
CA CYS A 345 9.75 -15.37 -13.61
C CYS A 345 8.75 -14.96 -12.54
N LEU A 346 9.03 -15.39 -11.31
CA LEU A 346 8.19 -15.21 -10.12
C LEU A 346 9.02 -14.66 -8.95
N SER A 347 8.34 -14.22 -7.90
CA SER A 347 8.97 -13.81 -6.64
C SER A 347 8.17 -14.35 -5.46
N THR A 348 8.83 -14.75 -4.38
CA THR A 348 8.14 -15.15 -3.14
C THR A 348 7.66 -13.95 -2.32
N ALA A 349 8.23 -12.77 -2.57
CA ALA A 349 7.86 -11.53 -1.90
C ALA A 349 7.86 -10.33 -2.87
N ALA A 350 7.07 -9.30 -2.53
CA ALA A 350 7.02 -8.05 -3.26
C ALA A 350 6.80 -6.88 -2.28
N PRO A 351 7.28 -5.66 -2.59
CA PRO A 351 7.02 -4.48 -1.77
C PRO A 351 5.52 -4.16 -1.73
N ASN A 352 5.03 -3.63 -0.61
CA ASN A 352 3.66 -3.10 -0.46
C ASN A 352 2.56 -4.11 -0.85
N ARG A 353 2.80 -5.40 -0.61
CA ARG A 353 1.89 -6.53 -0.85
C ARG A 353 2.00 -7.52 0.31
N SER A 354 0.90 -8.21 0.61
CA SER A 354 0.89 -9.29 1.60
C SER A 354 1.85 -10.40 1.20
N GLY A 355 2.79 -10.75 2.08
CA GLY A 355 3.77 -11.80 1.84
C GLY A 355 3.13 -13.17 1.56
N LEU A 356 2.08 -13.54 2.34
CA LEU A 356 1.32 -14.76 2.13
C LEU A 356 0.63 -14.79 0.77
N SER A 357 0.02 -13.68 0.35
CA SER A 357 -0.65 -13.59 -0.96
C SER A 357 0.35 -13.72 -2.12
N VAL A 358 1.51 -13.07 -2.04
CA VAL A 358 2.55 -13.17 -3.08
C VAL A 358 3.08 -14.61 -3.16
N LEU A 359 3.38 -15.22 -2.01
CA LEU A 359 3.81 -16.62 -1.94
C LEU A 359 2.76 -17.56 -2.54
N GLN A 360 1.48 -17.36 -2.21
CA GLN A 360 0.37 -18.18 -2.76
C GLN A 360 0.35 -18.13 -4.27
N LYS A 361 0.33 -16.93 -4.83
CA LYS A 361 0.22 -16.70 -6.27
C LYS A 361 1.42 -17.29 -7.02
N SER A 362 2.61 -17.24 -6.42
CA SER A 362 3.79 -17.89 -6.96
C SER A 362 3.69 -19.42 -6.90
N CYS A 363 3.16 -20.00 -5.82
CA CYS A 363 2.91 -21.44 -5.74
C CYS A 363 1.88 -21.90 -6.79
N LEU A 364 0.80 -21.14 -6.99
CA LEU A 364 -0.21 -21.44 -8.01
C LEU A 364 0.33 -21.34 -9.44
N ALA A 365 1.18 -20.35 -9.70
CA ALA A 365 1.87 -20.23 -10.98
C ALA A 365 2.82 -21.41 -11.22
N LEU A 366 3.59 -21.82 -10.21
CA LEU A 366 4.48 -22.97 -10.29
C LEU A 366 3.72 -24.29 -10.47
N PHE A 367 2.59 -24.45 -9.78
CA PHE A 367 1.74 -25.63 -9.89
C PHE A 367 1.30 -25.90 -11.33
N VAL A 368 0.77 -24.88 -12.01
CA VAL A 368 0.31 -25.03 -13.39
C VAL A 368 1.46 -25.29 -14.36
N GLU A 369 2.69 -24.91 -13.98
CA GLU A 369 3.90 -25.20 -14.75
C GLU A 369 4.52 -26.56 -14.46
N GLY A 370 3.95 -27.37 -13.57
CA GLY A 370 4.44 -28.72 -13.31
C GLY A 370 5.03 -28.94 -11.92
N ALA A 371 5.20 -27.89 -11.11
CA ALA A 371 5.82 -28.02 -9.80
C ALA A 371 4.92 -28.79 -8.81
N VAL A 372 5.56 -29.57 -7.95
CA VAL A 372 4.92 -30.36 -6.91
C VAL A 372 5.06 -29.64 -5.57
N PHE A 373 3.99 -29.62 -4.78
CA PHE A 373 3.94 -28.99 -3.47
C PHE A 373 3.32 -29.93 -2.44
N ASP A 374 3.76 -29.78 -1.19
CA ASP A 374 3.01 -30.27 -0.04
C ASP A 374 1.84 -29.29 0.23
N TRP A 375 0.73 -29.48 -0.48
CA TRP A 375 -0.42 -28.60 -0.38
C TRP A 375 -1.04 -28.59 1.01
N GLN A 376 -0.82 -29.58 1.88
CA GLN A 376 -1.30 -29.54 3.27
C GLN A 376 -0.63 -28.41 4.08
N GLN A 377 0.55 -27.96 3.68
CA GLN A 377 1.24 -26.82 4.31
C GLN A 377 0.70 -25.46 3.83
N ILE A 378 -0.01 -25.44 2.69
CA ILE A 378 -0.62 -24.24 2.08
C ILE A 378 -2.13 -24.21 2.33
N LEU A 379 -2.75 -25.38 2.35
CA LEU A 379 -4.17 -25.67 2.49
C LEU A 379 -4.32 -26.76 3.57
N PRO A 380 -3.94 -26.49 4.83
CA PRO A 380 -4.20 -27.44 5.90
C PRO A 380 -5.69 -27.77 5.91
N GLU A 381 -6.03 -29.06 6.00
CA GLU A 381 -7.42 -29.54 6.02
C GLU A 381 -8.23 -28.66 6.97
N ALA A 382 -9.40 -28.19 6.51
CA ALA A 382 -10.45 -27.79 7.42
C ALA A 382 -10.66 -28.95 8.40
N LEU A 383 -10.67 -28.67 9.71
CA LEU A 383 -11.15 -29.60 10.74
C LEU A 383 -12.31 -30.43 10.16
N GLN A 384 -12.07 -31.73 9.95
CA GLN A 384 -13.07 -32.60 9.33
C GLN A 384 -14.36 -32.57 10.17
N PRO A 385 -15.55 -32.46 9.56
CA PRO A 385 -16.79 -32.72 10.27
C PRO A 385 -16.83 -34.20 10.67
N GLU A 386 -17.21 -34.48 11.93
CA GLU A 386 -17.41 -35.86 12.39
C GLU A 386 -18.45 -36.59 11.53
N PRO A 387 -18.31 -37.91 11.30
CA PRO A 387 -19.25 -38.67 10.50
C PRO A 387 -20.60 -38.77 11.20
N GLU A 388 -21.68 -38.44 10.49
CA GLU A 388 -23.05 -38.65 10.99
C GLU A 388 -23.35 -40.15 11.16
N PRO A 389 -24.06 -40.55 12.23
CA PRO A 389 -24.54 -41.91 12.39
C PRO A 389 -25.74 -42.20 11.47
N ASP A 390 -25.68 -43.34 10.77
CA ASP A 390 -26.74 -43.89 9.94
C ASP A 390 -28.08 -44.02 10.70
N PHE A 391 -29.10 -43.29 10.26
CA PHE A 391 -30.49 -43.58 10.63
C PHE A 391 -31.34 -43.86 9.39
N VAL A 392 -31.69 -45.13 9.23
CA VAL A 392 -32.71 -45.63 8.30
C VAL A 392 -34.09 -45.25 8.84
N LEU A 393 -34.89 -44.52 8.08
CA LEU A 393 -36.31 -44.31 8.37
C LEU A 393 -37.18 -45.01 7.31
N SER A 394 -37.97 -45.97 7.79
CA SER A 394 -39.06 -46.59 7.04
C SER A 394 -40.29 -45.67 6.97
N ALA A 395 -40.96 -45.72 5.83
CA ALA A 395 -42.11 -44.90 5.45
C ALA A 395 -43.40 -45.10 6.27
N ALA A 396 -44.14 -44.00 6.41
CA ALA A 396 -45.61 -43.89 6.31
C ALA A 396 -45.90 -42.38 6.09
N GLU A 397 -46.37 -41.92 4.92
CA GLU A 397 -47.78 -41.90 4.43
C GLU A 397 -48.76 -41.39 5.51
N THR A 398 -49.63 -40.40 5.34
CA THR A 398 -50.15 -39.48 4.29
C THR A 398 -50.83 -38.32 5.10
N ASP A 399 -51.32 -37.17 4.62
CA ASP A 399 -52.23 -36.86 3.52
C ASP A 399 -52.31 -35.34 3.31
N VAL A 400 -52.61 -34.96 2.07
CA VAL A 400 -52.90 -33.58 1.63
C VAL A 400 -54.40 -33.45 1.42
N VAL A 401 -55.04 -32.37 1.89
CA VAL A 401 -56.29 -31.85 1.28
C VAL A 401 -56.27 -30.31 1.24
N PRO A 402 -56.70 -29.67 0.11
CA PRO A 402 -56.47 -28.25 -0.17
C PRO A 402 -57.75 -27.39 -0.09
N MET A 403 -57.63 -26.05 0.04
CA MET A 403 -58.35 -25.09 -0.84
C MET A 403 -57.96 -23.61 -0.64
N ARG A 404 -58.24 -22.86 -1.71
CA ARG A 404 -57.82 -21.49 -2.04
C ARG A 404 -58.52 -20.36 -1.27
N ALA A 405 -57.74 -19.29 -1.08
CA ALA A 405 -57.95 -17.86 -1.27
C ALA A 405 -59.28 -17.19 -0.86
N GLU A 406 -59.20 -16.25 0.09
CA GLU A 406 -59.59 -14.84 -0.13
C GLU A 406 -59.01 -13.92 0.96
N THR A 407 -59.09 -12.61 0.69
CA THR A 407 -58.20 -11.49 1.06
C THR A 407 -58.34 -10.85 2.45
N VAL A 408 -57.17 -10.41 2.97
CA VAL A 408 -56.83 -9.21 3.78
C VAL A 408 -57.56 -8.95 5.12
N GLY A 409 -56.79 -8.99 6.21
CA GLY A 409 -57.09 -8.32 7.47
C GLY A 409 -55.98 -8.57 8.50
N LEU A 410 -55.37 -7.50 9.03
CA LEU A 410 -54.32 -7.53 10.05
C LEU A 410 -54.75 -8.27 11.34
N ASP A 411 -53.87 -9.14 11.87
CA ASP A 411 -53.61 -9.18 13.32
C ASP A 411 -52.21 -9.76 13.64
N LEU A 412 -51.19 -8.90 13.56
CA LEU A 412 -49.76 -9.22 13.73
C LEU A 412 -49.36 -9.51 15.20
N MET A 413 -50.29 -9.39 16.15
CA MET A 413 -49.97 -9.45 17.58
C MET A 413 -50.24 -10.81 18.23
N ALA A 414 -51.13 -11.63 17.65
CA ALA A 414 -51.41 -12.98 18.15
C ALA A 414 -50.34 -14.00 17.72
N GLU A 415 -49.80 -13.89 16.50
CA GLU A 415 -48.69 -14.74 16.03
C GLU A 415 -47.35 -14.39 16.72
N LEU A 416 -47.15 -13.12 17.09
CA LEU A 416 -45.95 -12.69 17.81
C LEU A 416 -45.90 -13.26 19.24
N GLN A 417 -47.05 -13.35 19.93
CA GLN A 417 -47.13 -13.93 21.28
C GLN A 417 -46.97 -15.46 21.28
N ALA A 418 -47.41 -16.16 20.23
CA ALA A 418 -47.18 -17.60 20.08
C ALA A 418 -45.69 -17.92 19.85
N CYS A 419 -44.98 -17.12 19.05
CA CYS A 419 -43.53 -17.26 18.86
C CYS A 419 -42.71 -17.00 20.14
N PHE A 420 -43.19 -16.18 21.08
CA PHE A 420 -42.47 -15.92 22.34
C PHE A 420 -42.62 -17.04 23.37
N ALA A 421 -43.68 -17.86 23.31
CA ALA A 421 -43.88 -18.97 24.24
C ALA A 421 -43.00 -20.20 23.87
N ASP A 422 -42.81 -20.47 22.59
CA ASP A 422 -41.96 -21.59 22.12
C ASP A 422 -40.46 -21.33 22.34
N ILE A 423 -40.04 -20.06 22.37
CA ILE A 423 -38.65 -19.67 22.65
C ILE A 423 -38.27 -19.93 24.11
N GLN A 424 -39.21 -19.85 25.06
CA GLN A 424 -38.93 -20.00 26.49
C GLN A 424 -38.84 -21.46 26.97
N MET A 425 -39.50 -22.40 26.30
CA MET A 425 -39.37 -23.84 26.61
C MET A 425 -38.07 -24.44 26.06
N ALA A 426 -37.61 -23.99 24.89
CA ALA A 426 -36.32 -24.42 24.32
C ALA A 426 -35.10 -23.87 25.09
N THR A 427 -35.24 -22.78 25.86
CA THR A 427 -34.12 -22.21 26.61
C THR A 427 -33.70 -23.10 27.79
N ARG A 428 -34.63 -23.85 28.39
CA ARG A 428 -34.36 -24.59 29.64
C ARG A 428 -33.60 -25.91 29.41
N ASP A 429 -33.83 -26.55 28.26
CA ASP A 429 -33.09 -27.76 27.85
C ASP A 429 -31.74 -27.43 27.18
N VAL A 430 -31.63 -26.26 26.54
CA VAL A 430 -30.36 -25.74 26.02
C VAL A 430 -29.44 -25.27 27.15
N LEU A 431 -29.98 -24.67 28.22
CA LEU A 431 -29.19 -24.28 29.40
C LEU A 431 -28.52 -25.47 30.10
N ALA A 432 -29.12 -26.67 30.05
CA ALA A 432 -28.49 -27.90 30.57
C ALA A 432 -27.39 -28.47 29.65
N ALA A 433 -27.41 -28.13 28.35
CA ALA A 433 -26.38 -28.53 27.37
C ALA A 433 -25.22 -27.51 27.27
N MET A 434 -25.39 -26.30 27.78
CA MET A 434 -24.41 -25.20 27.68
C MET A 434 -23.24 -25.30 28.67
N GLU A 435 -23.22 -26.25 29.61
CA GLU A 435 -22.09 -26.43 30.53
C GLU A 435 -20.81 -26.95 29.87
N GLN A 436 -20.81 -27.35 28.59
CA GLN A 436 -19.60 -27.60 27.81
C GLN A 436 -19.75 -27.20 26.34
N VAL A 437 -19.74 -25.90 26.05
CA VAL A 437 -19.56 -25.44 24.67
C VAL A 437 -18.11 -25.71 24.25
N GLY A 438 -17.90 -26.77 23.47
CA GLY A 438 -16.63 -27.08 22.82
C GLY A 438 -16.17 -25.99 21.83
N PRO A 439 -14.98 -26.13 21.22
CA PRO A 439 -14.51 -25.19 20.22
C PRO A 439 -15.47 -25.15 19.03
N PHE A 440 -15.71 -23.96 18.48
CA PHE A 440 -16.57 -23.80 17.31
C PHE A 440 -16.14 -22.64 16.43
N ALA A 441 -16.44 -22.75 15.14
CA ALA A 441 -16.34 -21.65 14.18
C ALA A 441 -17.74 -21.33 13.61
N LYS A 442 -18.15 -20.06 13.63
CA LYS A 442 -19.43 -19.58 13.11
C LYS A 442 -19.25 -18.25 12.37
N SER A 443 -20.15 -17.98 11.42
CA SER A 443 -20.21 -16.71 10.71
C SER A 443 -21.55 -16.03 10.96
N TYR A 444 -21.53 -14.74 11.29
CA TYR A 444 -22.72 -13.92 11.50
C TYR A 444 -22.78 -12.82 10.44
N GLN A 445 -23.93 -12.64 9.80
CA GLN A 445 -24.16 -11.52 8.90
C GLN A 445 -24.77 -10.36 9.67
N LYS A 446 -24.24 -9.14 9.47
CA LYS A 446 -24.80 -7.92 10.03
C LYS A 446 -24.84 -6.84 8.96
N THR A 447 -26.00 -6.23 8.77
CA THR A 447 -26.11 -5.06 7.89
C THR A 447 -25.89 -3.80 8.71
N LEU A 448 -24.97 -2.96 8.26
CA LEU A 448 -24.73 -1.63 8.81
C LEU A 448 -25.46 -0.60 7.97
N THR A 449 -26.31 0.21 8.60
CA THR A 449 -26.98 1.33 7.96
C THR A 449 -26.86 2.56 8.86
N LEU A 450 -26.88 3.75 8.27
CA LEU A 450 -26.93 5.00 9.03
C LEU A 450 -28.25 5.19 9.78
N ARG A 451 -29.31 4.49 9.36
CA ARG A 451 -30.60 4.49 10.06
C ARG A 451 -30.51 3.79 11.41
N ASP A 452 -29.84 2.64 11.44
CA ASP A 452 -29.68 1.83 12.66
C ASP A 452 -28.48 2.29 13.50
N ARG A 453 -27.56 3.03 12.88
CA ARG A 453 -26.32 3.55 13.47
C ARG A 453 -26.20 5.06 13.25
N PRO A 454 -27.17 5.88 13.71
CA PRO A 454 -27.17 7.33 13.47
C PRO A 454 -25.95 8.04 14.09
N GLU A 455 -25.28 7.43 15.06
CA GLU A 455 -24.04 7.92 15.65
C GLU A 455 -22.88 8.02 14.66
N LEU A 456 -22.88 7.24 13.57
CA LEU A 456 -21.82 7.30 12.55
C LEU A 456 -21.77 8.64 11.81
N MET A 457 -22.87 9.39 11.82
CA MET A 457 -22.89 10.76 11.30
C MET A 457 -22.04 11.72 12.13
N ASP A 458 -21.74 11.36 13.39
CA ASP A 458 -20.82 12.10 14.26
C ASP A 458 -19.38 11.56 14.20
N HIS A 459 -19.10 10.61 13.31
CA HIS A 459 -17.75 10.12 13.00
C HIS A 459 -17.51 10.14 11.47
N CYS A 460 -17.55 11.36 10.93
CA CYS A 460 -17.33 11.68 9.52
C CYS A 460 -15.97 12.39 9.37
N PHE A 461 -15.07 11.85 8.54
CA PHE A 461 -13.71 12.40 8.41
C PHE A 461 -13.67 13.76 7.70
N TYR A 462 -14.66 14.06 6.87
CA TYR A 462 -14.65 15.27 6.06
C TYR A 462 -15.78 16.20 6.49
N LYS A 463 -15.39 17.39 6.98
CA LYS A 463 -16.33 18.46 7.30
C LYS A 463 -16.89 19.05 6.01
N GLN A 464 -18.20 19.26 5.99
CA GLN A 464 -18.92 20.00 4.95
C GLN A 464 -19.81 21.06 5.61
N LYS A 465 -20.43 21.91 4.77
CA LYS A 465 -21.42 22.88 5.23
C LYS A 465 -22.54 22.20 6.03
N LYS A 466 -23.01 22.88 7.08
CA LYS A 466 -24.15 22.39 7.89
C LYS A 466 -25.36 22.11 6.99
N GLY A 467 -25.94 20.91 7.14
CA GLY A 467 -27.07 20.46 6.33
C GLY A 467 -26.70 19.95 4.93
N TRP A 468 -25.41 19.64 4.68
CA TRP A 468 -24.97 19.03 3.43
C TRP A 468 -25.75 17.75 3.14
N LYS A 469 -26.34 17.67 1.94
CA LYS A 469 -27.28 16.60 1.59
C LYS A 469 -26.59 15.30 1.21
N ASN A 470 -25.41 15.38 0.60
CA ASN A 470 -24.74 14.19 0.07
C ASN A 470 -23.84 13.57 1.13
N ILE A 471 -24.32 12.48 1.73
CA ILE A 471 -23.66 11.84 2.86
C ILE A 471 -22.29 11.26 2.47
N SER A 472 -22.11 10.81 1.23
CA SER A 472 -20.83 10.27 0.77
C SER A 472 -19.69 11.31 0.82
N ASP A 473 -20.00 12.61 0.71
CA ASP A 473 -19.03 13.71 0.82
C ASP A 473 -18.56 13.97 2.26
N LEU A 474 -19.26 13.40 3.26
CA LEU A 474 -18.89 13.46 4.67
C LEU A 474 -17.96 12.29 5.06
N PHE A 475 -18.02 11.19 4.30
CA PHE A 475 -17.30 9.93 4.54
C PHE A 475 -17.51 9.39 5.97
N PRO A 476 -18.75 8.95 6.30
CA PRO A 476 -19.04 8.29 7.57
C PRO A 476 -18.28 6.97 7.67
N VAL A 477 -17.45 6.85 8.69
CA VAL A 477 -16.64 5.65 8.96
C VAL A 477 -17.03 5.08 10.29
N MET A 478 -17.19 3.76 10.39
CA MET A 478 -17.34 3.10 11.67
C MET A 478 -16.01 3.17 12.44
N PRO A 479 -15.98 3.83 13.61
CA PRO A 479 -14.75 3.92 14.40
C PRO A 479 -14.25 2.52 14.78
N MET A 480 -12.93 2.39 14.89
CA MET A 480 -12.26 1.17 15.37
C MET A 480 -12.87 0.71 16.70
N THR A 481 -13.09 1.68 17.60
CA THR A 481 -13.61 1.49 18.95
C THR A 481 -15.08 1.08 18.99
N ALA A 482 -15.90 1.60 18.06
CA ALA A 482 -17.29 1.15 17.89
C ALA A 482 -17.36 -0.29 17.34
N THR A 483 -16.32 -0.74 16.63
CA THR A 483 -16.18 -2.12 16.17
C THR A 483 -15.75 -3.05 17.31
N ILE A 484 -14.85 -2.59 18.20
CA ILE A 484 -14.52 -3.28 19.45
C ILE A 484 -15.80 -3.49 20.27
N ASP A 485 -16.59 -2.43 20.50
CA ASP A 485 -17.87 -2.51 21.25
C ASP A 485 -18.86 -3.49 20.63
N LEU A 486 -19.02 -3.48 19.29
CA LEU A 486 -19.87 -4.44 18.58
C LEU A 486 -19.45 -5.90 18.87
N ILE A 487 -18.15 -6.18 18.90
CA ILE A 487 -17.62 -7.52 19.10
C ILE A 487 -17.63 -7.92 20.58
N ILE A 488 -17.40 -6.99 21.51
CA ILE A 488 -17.56 -7.22 22.95
C ILE A 488 -19.00 -7.63 23.25
N LYS A 489 -19.99 -6.94 22.67
CA LYS A 489 -21.41 -7.29 22.79
C LYS A 489 -21.70 -8.68 22.25
N LEU A 490 -21.17 -9.01 21.07
CA LEU A 490 -21.29 -10.35 20.52
C LEU A 490 -20.72 -11.43 21.47
N GLY A 491 -19.56 -11.17 22.09
CA GLY A 491 -18.98 -12.07 23.08
C GLY A 491 -19.84 -12.24 24.33
N ALA A 492 -20.42 -11.16 24.84
CA ALA A 492 -21.33 -11.19 25.98
C ALA A 492 -22.65 -11.92 25.66
N ASP A 493 -23.21 -11.71 24.46
CA ASP A 493 -24.43 -12.37 24.00
C ASP A 493 -24.24 -13.89 23.82
N LEU A 494 -23.06 -14.31 23.32
CA LEU A 494 -22.73 -15.73 23.15
C LEU A 494 -22.40 -16.45 24.46
N PHE A 495 -21.92 -15.72 25.48
CA PHE A 495 -21.55 -16.29 26.78
C PHE A 495 -22.09 -15.44 27.95
N PRO A 496 -23.42 -15.46 28.22
CA PRO A 496 -24.04 -14.61 29.24
C PRO A 496 -23.49 -14.81 30.66
N ASP A 497 -22.99 -16.02 30.97
CA ASP A 497 -22.43 -16.36 32.29
C ASP A 497 -20.95 -15.99 32.45
N LYS A 498 -20.30 -15.49 31.38
CA LYS A 498 -18.91 -15.03 31.41
C LYS A 498 -18.83 -13.51 31.25
N LYS A 499 -17.79 -12.91 31.81
CA LYS A 499 -17.45 -11.50 31.62
C LYS A 499 -16.37 -11.38 30.54
N VAL A 500 -16.48 -10.36 29.69
CA VAL A 500 -15.38 -9.94 28.81
C VAL A 500 -14.36 -9.19 29.66
N ILE A 501 -13.25 -9.85 29.99
CA ILE A 501 -12.22 -9.32 30.89
C ILE A 501 -11.08 -8.63 30.13
N ALA A 502 -10.91 -8.93 28.84
CA ALA A 502 -9.96 -8.25 27.98
C ALA A 502 -10.33 -8.39 26.50
N VAL A 503 -9.76 -7.51 25.68
CA VAL A 503 -9.63 -7.70 24.23
C VAL A 503 -8.17 -7.58 23.83
N GLU A 504 -7.72 -8.39 22.87
CA GLU A 504 -6.32 -8.42 22.43
C GLU A 504 -6.20 -8.60 20.92
N ASN A 505 -4.99 -8.36 20.40
CA ASN A 505 -4.65 -8.50 18.98
C ASN A 505 -5.60 -7.71 18.07
N ILE A 506 -5.92 -6.48 18.48
CA ILE A 506 -6.80 -5.59 17.73
C ILE A 506 -6.02 -5.05 16.53
N ALA A 507 -6.55 -5.26 15.32
CA ALA A 507 -5.98 -4.74 14.09
C ALA A 507 -7.09 -4.14 13.21
N ALA A 508 -6.92 -2.88 12.82
CA ALA A 508 -7.76 -2.20 11.84
C ALA A 508 -6.96 -2.04 10.53
N THR A 509 -7.33 -2.81 9.51
CA THR A 509 -6.58 -2.87 8.24
C THR A 509 -7.19 -1.98 7.17
N LYS A 510 -8.50 -1.73 7.23
CA LYS A 510 -9.20 -0.89 6.25
C LYS A 510 -10.42 -0.20 6.86
N TRP A 511 -10.61 1.07 6.52
CA TRP A 511 -11.80 1.83 6.92
C TRP A 511 -13.09 1.12 6.52
N LEU A 512 -14.00 0.99 7.49
CA LEU A 512 -15.35 0.48 7.27
C LEU A 512 -16.30 1.67 7.08
N SER A 513 -16.33 2.26 5.88
CA SER A 513 -17.27 3.33 5.56
C SER A 513 -18.70 2.81 5.38
N VAL A 514 -19.67 3.62 5.81
CA VAL A 514 -21.11 3.30 5.82
C VAL A 514 -21.88 4.45 5.19
N GLU A 515 -21.59 4.70 3.91
CA GLU A 515 -22.27 5.73 3.10
C GLU A 515 -23.60 5.20 2.56
N GLU A 516 -23.64 3.89 2.31
CA GLU A 516 -24.80 3.10 1.87
C GLU A 516 -24.92 1.87 2.78
N PRO A 517 -26.08 1.18 2.82
CA PRO A 517 -26.24 -0.07 3.55
C PRO A 517 -25.15 -1.07 3.20
N LYS A 518 -24.43 -1.57 4.21
CA LYS A 518 -23.27 -2.44 4.02
C LYS A 518 -23.43 -3.72 4.82
N SER A 519 -23.54 -4.86 4.13
CA SER A 519 -23.49 -6.16 4.79
C SER A 519 -22.05 -6.49 5.15
N ILE A 520 -21.83 -6.86 6.41
CA ILE A 520 -20.56 -7.34 6.93
C ILE A 520 -20.72 -8.75 7.48
N GLU A 521 -19.70 -9.56 7.29
CA GLU A 521 -19.61 -10.90 7.87
C GLU A 521 -18.66 -10.86 9.07
N LEU A 522 -19.14 -11.28 10.23
CA LEU A 522 -18.34 -11.50 11.43
C LEU A 522 -18.00 -12.99 11.53
N LYS A 523 -16.75 -13.35 11.24
CA LYS A 523 -16.22 -14.70 11.39
C LYS A 523 -15.70 -14.89 12.80
N VAL A 524 -16.33 -15.78 13.54
CA VAL A 524 -16.13 -16.05 14.95
C VAL A 524 -15.51 -17.43 15.13
N ASP A 525 -14.45 -17.52 15.91
CA ASP A 525 -13.72 -18.75 16.22
C ASP A 525 -13.46 -18.80 17.72
N TYR A 526 -14.07 -19.76 18.40
CA TYR A 526 -13.98 -19.95 19.85
C TYR A 526 -13.10 -21.16 20.17
N ASP A 527 -12.13 -20.98 21.07
CA ASP A 527 -11.17 -22.01 21.46
C ASP A 527 -11.73 -23.10 22.40
N GLY A 528 -13.03 -23.02 22.75
CA GLY A 528 -13.68 -23.93 23.70
C GLY A 528 -13.37 -23.62 25.17
N LYS A 529 -12.61 -22.56 25.47
CA LYS A 529 -12.15 -22.23 26.83
C LYS A 529 -12.48 -20.80 27.22
N SER A 530 -11.78 -19.83 26.64
CA SER A 530 -11.86 -18.43 27.06
C SER A 530 -11.60 -17.42 25.95
N ARG A 531 -11.22 -17.85 24.74
CA ARG A 531 -10.80 -16.94 23.68
C ARG A 531 -11.71 -17.05 22.48
N LEU A 532 -12.25 -15.90 22.07
CA LEU A 532 -13.17 -15.76 20.95
C LEU A 532 -12.54 -14.79 19.93
N LYS A 533 -11.92 -15.35 18.89
CA LYS A 533 -11.35 -14.56 17.78
C LYS A 533 -12.47 -14.15 16.84
N VAL A 534 -12.61 -12.86 16.58
CA VAL A 534 -13.66 -12.30 15.72
C VAL A 534 -13.05 -11.42 14.66
N GLU A 535 -13.59 -11.51 13.46
CA GLU A 535 -13.04 -10.80 12.32
C GLU A 535 -14.08 -10.41 11.28
N ILE A 536 -13.93 -9.20 10.75
CA ILE A 536 -14.79 -8.58 9.74
C ILE A 536 -14.06 -8.47 8.40
N SER A 537 -14.35 -9.37 7.45
CA SER A 537 -13.64 -9.57 6.16
C SER A 537 -13.05 -8.32 5.49
N GLY A 538 -11.72 -8.27 5.42
CA GLY A 538 -10.87 -7.21 4.87
C GLY A 538 -10.75 -5.93 5.71
N HIS A 539 -11.32 -5.87 6.92
CA HIS A 539 -11.48 -4.61 7.66
C HIS A 539 -10.89 -4.60 9.07
N PHE A 540 -11.22 -5.61 9.88
CA PHE A 540 -10.97 -5.52 11.32
C PHE A 540 -10.88 -6.90 11.99
N ALA A 541 -9.94 -7.05 12.92
CA ALA A 541 -9.74 -8.28 13.70
C ALA A 541 -9.52 -7.98 15.18
N LEU A 542 -10.06 -8.81 16.07
CA LEU A 542 -9.65 -8.85 17.48
C LEU A 542 -9.92 -10.22 18.11
N THR A 543 -9.38 -10.45 19.30
CA THR A 543 -9.72 -11.58 20.16
C THR A 543 -10.34 -11.08 21.46
N VAL A 544 -11.54 -11.57 21.78
CA VAL A 544 -12.20 -11.35 23.08
C VAL A 544 -11.70 -12.41 24.05
N VAL A 545 -11.39 -11.99 25.28
CA VAL A 545 -11.00 -12.89 26.37
C VAL A 545 -12.10 -12.89 27.43
N LEU A 546 -12.63 -14.08 27.70
CA LEU A 546 -13.72 -14.33 28.62
C LEU A 546 -13.19 -14.87 29.95
N GLY A 547 -13.75 -14.40 31.05
CA GLY A 547 -13.44 -14.84 32.41
C GLY A 547 -14.70 -14.95 33.27
N ALA A 548 -14.60 -15.65 34.40
CA ALA A 548 -15.73 -15.77 35.34
C ALA A 548 -16.02 -14.45 36.07
N ALA A 549 -15.00 -13.62 36.31
CA ALA A 549 -15.11 -12.34 36.99
C ALA A 549 -13.98 -11.39 36.55
N TYR A 550 -14.17 -10.10 36.79
CA TYR A 550 -13.11 -9.10 36.63
C TYR A 550 -12.01 -9.28 37.69
N ALA A 551 -10.76 -9.04 37.30
CA ALA A 551 -9.66 -8.98 38.25
C ALA A 551 -9.77 -7.72 39.13
N GLN A 552 -9.09 -7.71 40.28
CA GLN A 552 -9.00 -6.50 41.11
C GLN A 552 -8.27 -5.39 40.34
N PRO A 553 -8.79 -4.14 40.35
CA PRO A 553 -8.12 -3.00 39.74
C PRO A 553 -6.68 -2.84 40.28
N PRO A 554 -5.67 -2.69 39.39
CA PRO A 554 -4.32 -2.38 39.84
C PRO A 554 -4.24 -0.95 40.39
N SER A 555 -3.18 -0.66 41.15
CA SER A 555 -2.77 0.72 41.39
C SER A 555 -2.14 1.31 40.12
N SER A 556 -2.24 2.62 39.95
CA SER A 556 -1.61 3.32 38.82
C SER A 556 -0.11 3.05 38.80
N GLN A 557 0.39 2.74 37.60
CA GLN A 557 1.81 2.48 37.35
C GLN A 557 2.50 3.68 36.71
N PHE A 558 1.77 4.78 36.49
CA PHE A 558 2.32 5.95 35.83
C PHE A 558 2.92 6.92 36.84
N GLU A 559 4.20 7.22 36.60
CA GLU A 559 4.88 8.31 37.27
C GLU A 559 4.39 9.68 36.75
N THR A 560 4.89 10.74 37.38
CA THR A 560 4.67 12.12 36.94
C THR A 560 5.18 12.31 35.52
N LEU A 561 4.42 13.03 34.69
CA LEU A 561 4.82 13.43 33.35
C LEU A 561 6.21 14.09 33.33
N VAL A 562 6.98 13.83 32.27
CA VAL A 562 8.26 14.48 32.00
C VAL A 562 8.02 15.90 31.49
N ASN A 563 8.63 16.89 32.14
CA ASN A 563 8.48 18.32 31.83
C ASN A 563 7.00 18.76 31.72
N PRO A 564 6.21 18.58 32.80
CA PRO A 564 4.77 18.82 32.76
C PRO A 564 4.46 20.31 32.60
N ARG A 565 3.56 20.60 31.67
CA ARG A 565 3.07 21.95 31.36
C ARG A 565 1.55 21.94 31.17
N MET A 566 0.94 23.12 31.23
CA MET A 566 -0.46 23.28 30.81
C MET A 566 -0.59 22.97 29.32
N THR A 567 -1.70 22.38 28.92
CA THR A 567 -2.06 22.21 27.51
C THR A 567 -2.33 23.57 26.87
N THR A 568 -1.96 23.69 25.60
CA THR A 568 -2.19 24.90 24.80
C THR A 568 -3.51 24.84 24.03
N ILE A 569 -4.09 23.65 23.89
CA ILE A 569 -5.39 23.42 23.28
C ILE A 569 -6.48 23.58 24.33
N ASP A 570 -7.45 24.48 24.10
CA ASP A 570 -8.61 24.62 24.99
C ASP A 570 -9.57 23.42 24.77
N PRO A 571 -9.80 22.57 25.80
CA PRO A 571 -10.70 21.43 25.69
C PRO A 571 -12.15 21.83 25.34
N LYS A 572 -12.56 23.07 25.60
CA LYS A 572 -13.92 23.56 25.27
C LYS A 572 -14.10 23.82 23.78
N THR A 573 -13.04 24.24 23.09
CA THR A 573 -13.11 24.63 21.67
C THR A 573 -12.46 23.59 20.75
N VAL A 574 -11.85 22.53 21.28
CA VAL A 574 -11.09 21.52 20.52
C VAL A 574 -11.82 20.96 19.28
N TYR A 575 -13.13 20.74 19.37
CA TYR A 575 -13.95 20.24 18.24
C TYR A 575 -14.35 21.36 17.27
N GLU A 576 -14.65 22.55 17.80
CA GLU A 576 -15.05 23.74 17.04
C GLU A 576 -13.88 24.29 16.21
N GLU A 577 -12.68 24.34 16.80
CA GLU A 577 -11.44 24.77 16.16
C GLU A 577 -10.90 23.76 15.15
N GLY A 578 -11.42 22.52 15.18
CA GLY A 578 -11.15 21.51 14.17
C GLY A 578 -9.99 20.56 14.44
N TYR A 579 -9.40 20.58 15.63
CA TYR A 579 -8.41 19.58 16.05
C TYR A 579 -8.98 18.15 15.98
N LEU A 580 -10.28 18.01 16.24
CA LEU A 580 -11.01 16.75 16.18
C LEU A 580 -12.21 16.89 15.24
N PHE A 581 -12.40 15.90 14.35
CA PHE A 581 -13.50 15.91 13.37
C PHE A 581 -14.85 15.44 13.95
N HIS A 582 -14.84 14.91 15.17
CA HIS A 582 -15.97 14.24 15.83
C HIS A 582 -17.16 15.17 16.09
N GLY A 583 -18.36 14.68 15.78
CA GLY A 583 -19.65 15.31 16.08
C GLY A 583 -20.15 15.02 17.50
N PRO A 584 -21.24 15.66 17.96
CA PRO A 584 -21.62 15.75 19.37
C PRO A 584 -21.70 14.43 20.16
N ARG A 585 -22.08 13.31 19.53
CA ARG A 585 -22.14 11.99 20.18
C ARG A 585 -20.77 11.44 20.59
N TYR A 586 -19.71 11.84 19.89
CA TYR A 586 -18.32 11.45 20.16
C TYR A 586 -17.52 12.56 20.87
N GLN A 587 -18.15 13.66 21.28
CA GLN A 587 -17.47 14.78 21.96
C GLN A 587 -17.41 14.59 23.49
N GLY A 588 -16.51 13.70 23.94
CA GLY A 588 -16.37 13.35 25.35
C GLY A 588 -15.17 13.99 26.05
N VAL A 589 -14.14 14.45 25.33
CA VAL A 589 -13.03 15.21 25.94
C VAL A 589 -13.58 16.45 26.64
N GLU A 590 -13.45 16.48 27.97
CA GLU A 590 -13.98 17.53 28.85
C GLU A 590 -12.88 18.46 29.36
N ASP A 591 -11.73 17.90 29.72
CA ASP A 591 -10.59 18.66 30.25
C ASP A 591 -9.25 18.02 29.84
N LEU A 592 -8.18 18.82 29.84
CA LEU A 592 -6.82 18.42 29.46
C LEU A 592 -5.80 19.04 30.43
N PRO A 593 -5.70 18.55 31.68
CA PRO A 593 -5.01 19.27 32.75
C PRO A 593 -3.52 19.54 32.50
N ARG A 594 -2.80 18.53 31.95
CA ARG A 594 -1.35 18.58 31.76
C ARG A 594 -0.92 17.82 30.50
N VAL A 595 0.13 18.31 29.88
CA VAL A 595 0.90 17.64 28.84
C VAL A 595 2.37 17.65 29.22
N GLY A 596 3.07 16.56 28.93
CA GLY A 596 4.52 16.41 29.07
C GLY A 596 5.13 15.90 27.78
N ASP A 597 6.44 15.78 27.78
CA ASP A 597 7.19 15.27 26.61
C ASP A 597 6.95 13.76 26.38
N ASP A 598 6.41 13.07 27.39
CA ASP A 598 6.14 11.63 27.38
C ASP A 598 4.65 11.28 27.50
N GLY A 599 3.73 12.25 27.53
CA GLY A 599 2.31 11.95 27.67
C GLY A 599 1.37 13.13 27.90
N ILE A 600 0.08 12.83 28.04
CA ILE A 600 -0.98 13.81 28.31
C ILE A 600 -1.97 13.22 29.31
N GLN A 601 -2.55 14.09 30.14
CA GLN A 601 -3.67 13.74 31.01
C GLN A 601 -4.93 14.40 30.48
N GLY A 602 -6.05 13.68 30.53
CA GLY A 602 -7.35 14.21 30.17
C GLY A 602 -8.47 13.68 31.03
N ILE A 603 -9.60 14.38 30.96
CA ILE A 603 -10.86 13.99 31.61
C ILE A 603 -11.89 13.79 30.50
N ILE A 604 -12.52 12.62 30.50
CA ILE A 604 -13.55 12.23 29.55
C ILE A 604 -14.89 12.24 30.27
N ARG A 605 -15.85 13.00 29.74
CA ARG A 605 -17.26 12.87 30.08
C ARG A 605 -17.86 11.72 29.28
N VAL A 606 -18.28 10.68 29.99
CA VAL A 606 -18.80 9.44 29.40
C VAL A 606 -20.03 9.73 28.54
N LYS A 607 -20.03 9.20 27.31
CA LYS A 607 -21.14 9.24 26.37
C LYS A 607 -21.66 7.82 26.17
N SER A 608 -22.97 7.61 26.32
CA SER A 608 -23.60 6.29 26.15
C SER A 608 -23.80 5.95 24.66
N ILE A 609 -22.73 6.00 23.88
CA ILE A 609 -22.69 5.76 22.43
C ILE A 609 -21.65 4.67 22.15
N PRO A 610 -21.94 3.68 21.27
CA PRO A 610 -21.02 2.59 20.95
C PRO A 610 -19.58 3.03 20.68
N GLY A 611 -18.66 2.57 21.54
CA GLY A 611 -17.21 2.81 21.42
C GLY A 611 -16.75 4.24 21.69
N ALA A 612 -17.63 5.17 22.10
CA ALA A 612 -17.28 6.58 22.26
C ALA A 612 -16.23 6.81 23.36
N LEU A 613 -16.32 6.09 24.50
CA LEU A 613 -15.35 6.24 25.58
C LEU A 613 -13.92 5.92 25.12
N LEU A 614 -13.72 4.75 24.49
CA LEU A 614 -12.42 4.37 23.93
C LEU A 614 -12.00 5.28 22.75
N ASP A 615 -12.95 5.82 21.99
CA ASP A 615 -12.66 6.79 20.95
C ASP A 615 -12.08 8.07 21.53
N ASN A 616 -12.68 8.60 22.61
CA ASN A 616 -12.19 9.79 23.32
C ASN A 616 -10.79 9.59 23.91
N VAL A 617 -10.46 8.37 24.33
CA VAL A 617 -9.09 8.00 24.74
C VAL A 617 -8.13 8.14 23.56
N GLY A 618 -8.52 7.62 22.39
CA GLY A 618 -7.79 7.82 21.14
C GLY A 618 -7.67 9.30 20.74
N GLN A 619 -8.70 10.12 20.99
CA GLN A 619 -8.68 11.56 20.73
C GLN A 619 -7.64 12.27 21.60
N ILE A 620 -7.62 12.01 22.92
CA ILE A 620 -6.63 12.58 23.86
C ILE A 620 -5.20 12.23 23.42
N ALA A 621 -4.96 10.96 23.05
CA ALA A 621 -3.66 10.56 22.51
C ALA A 621 -3.29 11.31 21.21
N GLY A 622 -4.27 11.66 20.37
CA GLY A 622 -4.07 12.52 19.19
C GLY A 622 -3.70 13.95 19.56
N LEU A 623 -4.35 14.52 20.58
CA LEU A 623 -4.06 15.88 21.06
C LEU A 623 -2.67 16.01 21.68
N TRP A 624 -2.12 14.93 22.25
CA TRP A 624 -0.71 14.90 22.64
C TRP A 624 0.21 15.08 21.43
N ILE A 625 -0.01 14.31 20.36
CA ILE A 625 0.82 14.38 19.13
C ILE A 625 0.85 15.81 18.58
N MET A 626 -0.32 16.46 18.51
CA MET A 626 -0.45 17.82 17.97
C MET A 626 0.27 18.90 18.79
N GLN A 627 0.43 18.67 20.10
CA GLN A 627 1.08 19.62 21.04
C GLN A 627 2.55 19.32 21.28
N ALA A 628 2.93 18.04 21.26
CA ALA A 628 4.29 17.60 21.60
C ALA A 628 5.22 17.55 20.39
N LEU A 629 4.68 17.34 19.18
CA LEU A 629 5.48 17.22 17.96
C LEU A 629 5.39 18.47 17.08
N SER A 630 6.49 18.80 16.40
CA SER A 630 6.56 19.91 15.46
C SER A 630 6.03 19.58 14.07
N GLU A 631 6.10 18.31 13.65
CA GLU A 631 5.79 17.83 12.29
C GLU A 631 4.95 16.53 12.31
N ASP A 632 4.30 16.21 11.18
CA ASP A 632 3.50 14.99 10.97
C ASP A 632 2.51 14.72 12.11
N LYS A 633 1.74 15.77 12.43
CA LYS A 633 0.78 15.82 13.54
C LYS A 633 -0.50 15.03 13.26
N TYR A 634 -0.70 14.61 12.02
CA TYR A 634 -1.85 13.81 11.62
C TYR A 634 -1.55 12.32 11.80
N ALA A 635 -2.30 11.65 12.68
CA ALA A 635 -2.08 10.24 12.97
C ALA A 635 -3.39 9.47 13.23
N MET A 636 -3.44 8.21 12.81
CA MET A 636 -4.63 7.35 12.92
C MET A 636 -4.33 6.02 13.64
N PRO A 637 -5.26 5.49 14.45
CA PRO A 637 -5.06 4.20 15.13
C PRO A 637 -5.04 3.04 14.13
N ILE A 638 -4.10 2.11 14.30
CA ILE A 638 -3.97 0.92 13.44
C ILE A 638 -4.04 -0.40 14.21
N ARG A 639 -3.49 -0.42 15.42
CA ARG A 639 -3.43 -1.64 16.24
C ARG A 639 -3.55 -1.29 17.72
N ILE A 640 -4.10 -2.23 18.49
CA ILE A 640 -4.00 -2.22 19.95
C ILE A 640 -3.59 -3.63 20.36
N LYS A 641 -2.49 -3.76 21.09
CA LYS A 641 -2.03 -5.08 21.55
C LYS A 641 -3.05 -5.68 22.51
N ARG A 642 -3.45 -4.93 23.53
CA ARG A 642 -4.36 -5.41 24.57
C ARG A 642 -5.07 -4.30 25.33
N ILE A 643 -6.33 -4.52 25.67
CA ILE A 643 -7.12 -3.74 26.63
C ILE A 643 -7.58 -4.71 27.72
N ASP A 644 -7.24 -4.42 28.97
CA ASP A 644 -7.71 -5.17 30.14
C ASP A 644 -8.81 -4.38 30.85
N PHE A 645 -9.90 -5.05 31.23
CA PHE A 645 -11.05 -4.47 31.93
C PHE A 645 -11.12 -5.01 33.37
N TYR A 646 -11.34 -4.11 34.33
CA TYR A 646 -11.46 -4.42 35.77
C TYR A 646 -12.88 -4.18 36.31
N GLY A 647 -13.83 -3.89 35.42
CA GLY A 647 -15.23 -3.68 35.73
C GLY A 647 -16.06 -3.46 34.47
N GLU A 648 -17.38 -3.33 34.63
CA GLU A 648 -18.27 -2.97 33.53
C GLU A 648 -17.97 -1.55 33.02
N GLU A 649 -18.20 -1.29 31.73
CA GLU A 649 -17.99 0.04 31.15
C GLU A 649 -18.85 1.08 31.88
N PRO A 650 -18.25 2.20 32.35
CA PRO A 650 -18.98 3.29 32.94
C PRO A 650 -20.08 3.79 31.98
N LYS A 651 -21.31 3.92 32.48
CA LYS A 651 -22.45 4.39 31.67
C LYS A 651 -22.65 5.89 31.70
N SER A 652 -22.08 6.56 32.71
CA SER A 652 -22.18 8.01 32.93
C SER A 652 -20.98 8.50 33.77
N GLY A 653 -20.94 9.81 34.05
CA GLY A 653 -19.91 10.40 34.90
C GLY A 653 -18.62 10.77 34.15
N ARG A 654 -17.51 10.78 34.90
CA ARG A 654 -16.17 11.18 34.42
C ARG A 654 -15.21 10.01 34.49
N VAL A 655 -14.36 9.90 33.47
CA VAL A 655 -13.22 8.97 33.42
C VAL A 655 -11.95 9.80 33.26
N THR A 656 -10.99 9.64 34.16
CA THR A 656 -9.65 10.20 33.96
C THR A 656 -8.88 9.29 33.01
N CYS A 657 -8.18 9.90 32.06
CA CYS A 657 -7.39 9.21 31.04
C CYS A 657 -5.97 9.73 31.10
N ASP A 658 -5.04 8.88 31.52
CA ASP A 658 -3.63 9.13 31.39
C ASP A 658 -3.10 8.40 30.16
N VAL A 659 -2.45 9.13 29.27
CA VAL A 659 -1.77 8.59 28.09
C VAL A 659 -0.27 8.78 28.27
N ARG A 660 0.50 7.72 28.01
CA ARG A 660 1.97 7.74 28.03
C ARG A 660 2.53 7.18 26.73
N THR A 661 3.54 7.82 26.18
CA THR A 661 4.29 7.31 25.04
C THR A 661 5.16 6.14 25.49
N VAL A 662 5.23 5.12 24.64
CA VAL A 662 6.18 4.02 24.75
C VAL A 662 7.28 4.20 23.72
N ARG A 663 6.91 4.72 22.55
CA ARG A 663 7.79 4.86 21.39
C ARG A 663 7.23 5.94 20.47
N VAL A 664 8.12 6.81 19.97
CA VAL A 664 7.82 7.79 18.93
C VAL A 664 8.83 7.57 17.80
N ARG A 665 8.35 7.26 16.60
CA ARG A 665 9.16 7.08 15.39
C ARG A 665 8.63 7.99 14.28
N ALA A 666 9.36 8.06 13.16
CA ALA A 666 8.94 8.86 12.00
C ALA A 666 7.56 8.46 11.47
N ARG A 667 7.24 7.15 11.43
CA ARG A 667 6.00 6.64 10.81
C ARG A 667 4.95 6.12 11.79
N ASP A 668 5.30 5.90 13.05
CA ASP A 668 4.40 5.34 14.04
C ASP A 668 4.67 5.86 15.45
N ILE A 669 3.63 5.84 16.29
CA ILE A 669 3.70 6.17 17.71
C ILE A 669 2.95 5.09 18.47
N MET A 670 3.53 4.62 19.57
CA MET A 670 2.92 3.64 20.45
C MET A 670 2.66 4.25 21.82
N PHE A 671 1.47 4.00 22.35
CA PHE A 671 1.05 4.46 23.67
C PHE A 671 0.69 3.29 24.60
N LYS A 672 0.80 3.58 25.90
CA LYS A 672 0.14 2.86 26.99
C LYS A 672 -0.77 3.83 27.73
N MET A 673 -1.89 3.35 28.26
CA MET A 673 -2.93 4.22 28.83
C MET A 673 -3.59 3.59 30.05
N GLU A 674 -3.98 4.43 31.00
CA GLU A 674 -4.73 4.06 32.20
C GLU A 674 -6.02 4.89 32.25
N LEU A 675 -7.14 4.21 32.47
CA LEU A 675 -8.46 4.82 32.56
C LEU A 675 -9.03 4.57 33.95
N ALA A 676 -9.36 5.62 34.70
CA ALA A 676 -9.93 5.48 36.04
C ALA A 676 -11.30 6.14 36.16
N HIS A 677 -12.21 5.46 36.85
CA HIS A 677 -13.57 5.90 37.15
C HIS A 677 -13.78 5.84 38.66
N GLU A 678 -14.35 6.89 39.26
CA GLU A 678 -14.56 6.98 40.71
C GLU A 678 -13.28 6.72 41.55
N GLY A 679 -12.11 7.07 41.00
CA GLY A 679 -10.82 6.92 41.66
C GLY A 679 -10.18 5.52 41.57
N GLN A 680 -10.79 4.58 40.85
CA GLN A 680 -10.24 3.24 40.60
C GLN A 680 -9.98 2.99 39.12
N ILE A 681 -8.93 2.24 38.79
CA ILE A 681 -8.62 1.88 37.39
C ILE A 681 -9.73 0.97 36.85
N TRP A 682 -10.44 1.44 35.83
CA TRP A 682 -11.45 0.67 35.10
C TRP A 682 -10.82 -0.15 33.98
N ALA A 683 -9.86 0.42 33.24
CA ALA A 683 -9.19 -0.28 32.16
C ALA A 683 -7.74 0.18 31.97
N THR A 684 -6.90 -0.74 31.49
CA THR A 684 -5.54 -0.43 31.03
C THR A 684 -5.43 -0.80 29.55
N ILE A 685 -4.65 -0.02 28.80
CA ILE A 685 -4.45 -0.25 27.38
C ILE A 685 -2.95 -0.26 27.09
N THR A 686 -2.50 -1.29 26.39
CA THR A 686 -1.10 -1.45 26.00
C THR A 686 -0.95 -1.64 24.50
N GLY A 687 0.14 -1.11 23.95
CA GLY A 687 0.46 -1.23 22.54
C GLY A 687 -0.58 -0.57 21.63
N TRP A 688 -1.13 0.60 22.03
CA TRP A 688 -1.99 1.40 21.16
C TRP A 688 -1.10 2.09 20.13
N GLU A 689 -1.08 1.56 18.91
CA GLU A 689 -0.25 2.04 17.81
C GLU A 689 -1.04 2.96 16.90
N LYS A 690 -0.45 4.12 16.59
CA LYS A 690 -0.94 5.08 15.61
C LYS A 690 0.06 5.25 14.47
N TRP A 691 -0.42 5.20 13.24
CA TRP A 691 0.35 5.54 12.04
C TRP A 691 0.37 7.06 11.84
N ARG A 692 1.55 7.64 11.60
CA ARG A 692 1.75 9.06 11.28
C ARG A 692 1.75 9.28 9.78
N PHE A 693 1.09 10.34 9.34
CA PHE A 693 1.07 10.76 7.94
C PHE A 693 1.92 12.00 7.76
N GLU A 694 2.66 12.02 6.64
CA GLU A 694 3.38 13.21 6.20
C GLU A 694 2.40 14.38 6.07
N CYS A 695 2.65 15.43 6.84
CA CYS A 695 1.74 16.55 6.96
C CYS A 695 2.50 17.85 7.19
N ASP A 696 2.78 18.55 6.09
CA ASP A 696 3.30 19.91 6.09
C ASP A 696 2.29 20.90 6.74
N GLU A 697 2.75 22.12 7.04
CA GLU A 697 1.92 23.16 7.69
C GLU A 697 0.69 23.56 6.86
N THR A 698 0.79 23.54 5.53
CA THR A 698 -0.30 23.92 4.63
C THR A 698 -1.41 22.87 4.68
N LEU A 699 -1.05 21.59 4.56
CA LEU A 699 -1.96 20.48 4.73
C LEU A 699 -2.55 20.48 6.14
N TRP A 700 -1.74 20.71 7.17
CA TRP A 700 -2.22 20.75 8.56
C TRP A 700 -3.28 21.84 8.77
N SER A 701 -3.02 23.06 8.29
CA SER A 701 -3.96 24.18 8.34
C SER A 701 -5.27 23.84 7.61
N PHE A 702 -5.15 23.20 6.44
CA PHE A 702 -6.30 22.70 5.69
C PHE A 702 -7.09 21.63 6.44
N LEU A 703 -6.44 20.66 7.07
CA LEU A 703 -7.10 19.59 7.81
C LEU A 703 -7.89 20.15 9.01
N LEU A 704 -7.33 21.14 9.73
CA LEU A 704 -8.00 21.80 10.84
C LEU A 704 -9.22 22.60 10.37
N LYS A 705 -9.03 23.45 9.36
CA LYS A 705 -10.05 24.41 8.92
C LYS A 705 -10.25 24.35 7.39
N PRO A 706 -10.82 23.25 6.87
CA PRO A 706 -10.92 23.02 5.43
C PRO A 706 -11.89 23.99 4.75
N GLY A 707 -12.78 24.64 5.50
CA GLY A 707 -13.72 25.64 4.98
C GLY A 707 -13.12 27.04 4.78
N ILE A 708 -11.94 27.35 5.30
CA ILE A 708 -11.29 28.67 5.17
C ILE A 708 -9.81 28.63 4.78
N SER A 709 -9.23 27.42 4.72
CA SER A 709 -7.84 27.23 4.31
C SER A 709 -7.80 26.61 2.92
N VAL A 710 -6.73 26.89 2.17
CA VAL A 710 -6.47 26.36 0.81
C VAL A 710 -5.19 25.54 0.81
N LEU A 711 -5.04 24.63 -0.15
CA LEU A 711 -3.78 23.92 -0.39
C LEU A 711 -2.93 24.58 -1.47
N SER A 712 -3.55 25.41 -2.31
CA SER A 712 -2.89 26.08 -3.43
C SER A 712 -2.30 27.42 -3.00
N SER A 713 -1.18 27.79 -3.63
CA SER A 713 -0.59 29.13 -3.50
C SER A 713 -1.09 30.06 -4.60
N ASN A 714 -1.23 31.35 -4.31
CA ASN A 714 -1.45 32.36 -5.35
C ASN A 714 -0.09 32.84 -5.87
N LYS A 715 0.15 32.68 -7.18
CA LYS A 715 1.35 33.16 -7.87
C LYS A 715 0.91 34.13 -8.96
N GLU A 716 1.19 35.41 -8.79
CA GLU A 716 0.97 36.45 -9.82
C GLU A 716 -0.45 36.47 -10.45
N GLY A 717 -1.49 36.15 -9.66
CA GLY A 717 -2.88 36.19 -10.11
C GLY A 717 -3.45 34.85 -10.61
N PHE A 718 -2.74 33.74 -10.42
CA PHE A 718 -3.28 32.39 -10.62
C PHE A 718 -3.07 31.49 -9.40
N SER A 719 -3.93 30.48 -9.26
CA SER A 719 -3.80 29.44 -8.25
C SER A 719 -2.85 28.36 -8.75
N PHE A 720 -1.90 27.98 -7.91
CA PHE A 720 -0.85 27.00 -8.19
C PHE A 720 -0.78 25.97 -7.06
N PHE A 721 -1.07 24.73 -7.41
CA PHE A 721 -0.95 23.57 -6.53
C PHE A 721 0.18 22.67 -7.03
N GLU A 722 1.11 22.34 -6.14
CA GLU A 722 2.25 21.45 -6.41
C GLU A 722 2.47 20.57 -5.20
N ARG A 723 2.81 19.30 -5.44
CA ARG A 723 3.31 18.37 -4.43
C ARG A 723 4.44 17.55 -5.00
N ASP A 724 5.56 17.53 -4.28
CA ASP A 724 6.81 16.88 -4.71
C ASP A 724 6.67 15.35 -4.87
N TYR A 725 5.76 14.73 -4.12
CA TYR A 725 5.45 13.30 -4.23
C TYR A 725 3.95 13.03 -4.10
N PHE A 726 3.37 12.47 -5.16
CA PHE A 726 1.93 12.21 -5.23
C PHE A 726 1.69 10.70 -5.40
N SER A 727 1.53 9.98 -4.30
CA SER A 727 1.09 8.58 -4.35
C SER A 727 -0.40 8.49 -4.69
N ASP A 728 -0.85 7.37 -5.25
CA ASP A 728 -2.29 7.14 -5.51
C ASP A 728 -3.13 7.23 -4.23
N THR A 729 -2.56 6.84 -3.09
CA THR A 729 -3.23 6.96 -1.77
C THR A 729 -3.50 8.42 -1.40
N ILE A 730 -2.52 9.30 -1.61
CA ILE A 730 -2.67 10.74 -1.35
C ILE A 730 -3.66 11.36 -2.33
N ALA A 731 -3.59 10.96 -3.60
CA ALA A 731 -4.53 11.39 -4.63
C ALA A 731 -5.98 11.04 -4.26
N ASP A 732 -6.21 9.80 -3.80
CA ASP A 732 -7.53 9.32 -3.42
C ASP A 732 -8.06 9.98 -2.13
N ASP A 733 -7.20 10.32 -1.15
CA ASP A 733 -7.62 11.10 0.03
C ASP A 733 -7.99 12.54 -0.35
N LEU A 734 -7.16 13.20 -1.16
CA LEU A 734 -7.47 14.54 -1.68
C LEU A 734 -8.75 14.53 -2.52
N ALA A 735 -8.97 13.50 -3.34
CA ALA A 735 -10.19 13.34 -4.10
C ALA A 735 -11.43 13.29 -3.18
N LYS A 736 -11.35 12.61 -2.04
CA LYS A 736 -12.46 12.59 -1.07
C LYS A 736 -12.68 13.91 -0.34
N ARG A 737 -11.63 14.69 -0.12
CA ARG A 737 -11.69 16.01 0.53
C ARG A 737 -12.15 17.13 -0.40
N TYR A 738 -11.72 17.11 -1.66
CA TYR A 738 -11.94 18.19 -2.61
C TYR A 738 -13.12 17.98 -3.54
N LEU A 739 -13.35 16.75 -3.97
CA LEU A 739 -14.37 16.46 -4.98
C LEU A 739 -15.68 16.11 -4.30
N ARG A 740 -16.80 16.50 -4.91
CA ARG A 740 -18.11 15.95 -4.55
C ARG A 740 -18.34 14.58 -5.21
N GLU A 741 -19.37 13.85 -4.80
CA GLU A 741 -19.67 12.50 -5.31
C GLU A 741 -19.66 12.39 -6.84
N ALA A 742 -20.32 13.32 -7.54
CA ALA A 742 -20.38 13.34 -8.99
C ALA A 742 -18.98 13.42 -9.64
N GLU A 743 -18.10 14.27 -9.11
CA GLU A 743 -16.72 14.39 -9.55
C GLU A 743 -15.90 13.14 -9.19
N ARG A 744 -16.14 12.54 -8.01
CA ARG A 744 -15.48 11.28 -7.61
C ARG A 744 -15.81 10.13 -8.56
N LYS A 745 -17.02 10.07 -9.12
CA LYS A 745 -17.43 9.08 -10.14
C LYS A 745 -16.68 9.25 -11.46
N VAL A 746 -16.30 10.47 -11.82
CA VAL A 746 -15.44 10.73 -12.98
C VAL A 746 -14.01 10.33 -12.62
N TYR A 747 -13.52 10.82 -11.49
CA TYR A 747 -12.16 10.57 -11.01
C TYR A 747 -11.81 9.07 -10.92
N SER A 748 -12.73 8.24 -10.42
CA SER A 748 -12.50 6.78 -10.29
C SER A 748 -12.21 6.09 -11.63
N LYS A 749 -12.63 6.67 -12.76
CA LYS A 749 -12.47 6.12 -14.12
C LYS A 749 -11.20 6.58 -14.84
N LEU A 750 -10.45 7.54 -14.29
CA LEU A 750 -9.33 8.20 -14.99
C LEU A 750 -8.04 7.37 -15.10
N GLY A 751 -7.95 6.20 -14.46
CA GLY A 751 -6.77 5.34 -14.49
C GLY A 751 -5.48 6.12 -14.16
N ARG A 752 -4.48 6.07 -15.06
CA ARG A 752 -3.18 6.76 -14.90
C ARG A 752 -3.26 8.30 -14.86
N HIS A 753 -4.39 8.89 -15.25
CA HIS A 753 -4.56 10.35 -15.31
C HIS A 753 -5.14 10.94 -14.02
N LYS A 754 -5.51 10.11 -13.04
CA LYS A 754 -6.08 10.52 -11.74
C LYS A 754 -5.27 11.63 -11.07
N GLN A 755 -3.95 11.44 -10.97
CA GLN A 755 -3.06 12.31 -10.21
C GLN A 755 -3.03 13.74 -10.78
N SER A 756 -2.73 13.91 -12.07
CA SER A 756 -2.72 15.23 -12.70
C SER A 756 -4.10 15.88 -12.68
N TRP A 757 -5.16 15.10 -12.86
CA TRP A 757 -6.52 15.62 -12.88
C TRP A 757 -6.94 16.21 -11.53
N ILE A 758 -6.67 15.51 -10.42
CA ILE A 758 -7.00 16.02 -9.07
C ILE A 758 -6.20 17.27 -8.74
N CYS A 759 -4.93 17.37 -9.15
CA CYS A 759 -4.14 18.60 -8.97
C CYS A 759 -4.80 19.81 -9.62
N GLY A 760 -5.30 19.65 -10.86
CA GLY A 760 -6.04 20.70 -11.55
C GLY A 760 -7.34 21.08 -10.82
N ARG A 761 -8.07 20.11 -10.27
CA ARG A 761 -9.29 20.37 -9.49
C ARG A 761 -9.02 21.07 -8.15
N VAL A 762 -7.94 20.72 -7.45
CA VAL A 762 -7.52 21.42 -6.23
C VAL A 762 -7.22 22.88 -6.54
N ALA A 763 -6.35 23.14 -7.54
CA ALA A 763 -6.00 24.49 -7.95
C ALA A 763 -7.24 25.32 -8.35
N ALA A 764 -8.16 24.73 -9.10
CA ALA A 764 -9.38 25.39 -9.56
C ALA A 764 -10.34 25.74 -8.43
N LYS A 765 -10.61 24.80 -7.52
CA LYS A 765 -11.51 25.04 -6.39
C LYS A 765 -10.92 26.08 -5.45
N ASP A 766 -9.63 26.00 -5.15
CA ASP A 766 -8.97 27.01 -4.31
C ASP A 766 -8.96 28.41 -4.98
N ALA A 767 -8.80 28.48 -6.30
CA ALA A 767 -8.93 29.75 -7.04
C ALA A 767 -10.32 30.37 -6.88
N VAL A 768 -11.38 29.57 -6.98
CA VAL A 768 -12.76 30.03 -6.80
C VAL A 768 -12.98 30.49 -5.36
N ARG A 769 -12.50 29.72 -4.38
CA ARG A 769 -12.63 30.07 -2.94
C ARG A 769 -11.95 31.38 -2.62
N GLN A 770 -10.70 31.54 -3.07
CA GLN A 770 -9.96 32.78 -2.89
C GLN A 770 -10.68 33.96 -3.55
N TYR A 771 -11.16 33.79 -4.79
CA TYR A 771 -11.94 34.83 -5.47
C TYR A 771 -13.18 35.24 -4.65
N LEU A 772 -13.94 34.28 -4.11
CA LEU A 772 -15.13 34.56 -3.32
C LEU A 772 -14.77 35.38 -2.06
N TRP A 773 -13.73 34.99 -1.32
CA TRP A 773 -13.30 35.73 -0.12
C TRP A 773 -12.77 37.12 -0.44
N ASP A 774 -11.94 37.25 -1.48
CA ASP A 774 -11.40 38.54 -1.92
C ASP A 774 -12.51 39.51 -2.39
N ASN A 775 -13.66 38.97 -2.81
CA ASN A 775 -14.84 39.73 -3.24
C ASN A 775 -15.97 39.76 -2.19
N GLY A 776 -15.63 39.58 -0.91
CA GLY A 776 -16.52 39.89 0.20
C GLY A 776 -17.43 38.77 0.68
N HIS A 777 -17.28 37.54 0.17
CA HIS A 777 -17.95 36.37 0.74
C HIS A 777 -17.50 36.14 2.18
N GLN A 778 -18.44 36.25 3.13
CA GLN A 778 -18.16 36.06 4.55
C GLN A 778 -18.34 34.59 4.96
N GLY A 779 -17.30 34.00 5.57
CA GLY A 779 -17.38 32.68 6.19
C GLY A 779 -16.80 31.53 5.37
N THR A 780 -17.20 30.30 5.73
CA THR A 780 -16.61 29.07 5.18
C THR A 780 -17.14 28.76 3.79
N VAL A 781 -16.23 28.39 2.89
CA VAL A 781 -16.54 27.72 1.64
C VAL A 781 -15.79 26.40 1.61
N PHE A 782 -16.50 25.27 1.64
CA PHE A 782 -15.90 23.94 1.54
C PHE A 782 -15.66 23.58 0.06
N PRO A 783 -14.59 22.82 -0.26
CA PRO A 783 -14.31 22.45 -1.65
C PRO A 783 -15.47 21.74 -2.39
N ALA A 784 -16.24 20.90 -1.70
CA ALA A 784 -17.35 20.17 -2.31
C ALA A 784 -18.54 21.07 -2.70
N GLU A 785 -18.62 22.30 -2.16
CA GLU A 785 -19.63 23.29 -2.56
C GLU A 785 -19.41 23.83 -3.97
N ILE A 786 -18.18 23.70 -4.50
CA ILE A 786 -17.83 24.15 -5.85
C ILE A 786 -17.84 22.93 -6.76
N TRP A 787 -18.81 22.88 -7.68
CA TRP A 787 -18.92 21.81 -8.64
C TRP A 787 -18.40 22.25 -10.00
N ILE A 788 -17.34 21.58 -10.48
CA ILE A 788 -16.74 21.85 -11.78
C ILE A 788 -17.01 20.69 -12.73
N GLU A 789 -17.73 20.98 -13.81
CA GLU A 789 -17.98 20.07 -14.91
C GLU A 789 -17.13 20.46 -16.13
N ASN A 790 -17.20 19.64 -17.18
CA ASN A 790 -16.57 19.89 -18.46
C ASN A 790 -17.65 19.83 -19.55
N ASP A 791 -17.61 20.77 -20.48
CA ASP A 791 -18.51 20.76 -21.64
C ASP A 791 -18.11 19.67 -22.65
N THR A 792 -18.83 19.58 -23.78
CA THR A 792 -18.57 18.59 -24.84
C THR A 792 -17.20 18.73 -25.49
N ASN A 793 -16.57 19.91 -25.40
CA ASN A 793 -15.23 20.20 -25.91
C ASN A 793 -14.15 20.02 -24.82
N GLY A 794 -14.54 19.60 -23.62
CA GLY A 794 -13.64 19.41 -22.49
C GLY A 794 -13.30 20.70 -21.74
N LYS A 795 -13.93 21.84 -22.04
CA LYS A 795 -13.71 23.10 -21.32
C LYS A 795 -14.35 23.03 -19.94
N PRO A 796 -13.62 23.35 -18.84
CA PRO A 796 -14.21 23.34 -17.51
C PRO A 796 -15.17 24.53 -17.32
N TYR A 797 -16.29 24.29 -16.64
CA TYR A 797 -17.20 25.34 -16.19
C TYR A 797 -17.71 25.02 -14.78
N ILE A 798 -18.10 26.07 -14.04
CA ILE A 798 -18.63 25.92 -12.68
C ILE A 798 -20.14 25.77 -12.77
N SER A 799 -20.64 24.61 -12.36
CA SER A 799 -22.08 24.29 -12.38
C SER A 799 -22.79 24.75 -11.11
N GLU A 800 -22.09 24.74 -9.98
CA GLU A 800 -22.61 25.15 -8.69
C GLU A 800 -21.49 25.76 -7.85
N LEU A 801 -21.77 26.87 -7.17
CA LEU A 801 -20.90 27.50 -6.19
C LEU A 801 -21.73 28.31 -5.17
N PRO A 802 -21.17 28.67 -3.99
CA PRO A 802 -21.86 29.53 -3.04
C PRO A 802 -22.05 30.97 -3.54
N GLY A 803 -23.24 31.52 -3.31
CA GLY A 803 -23.61 32.89 -3.66
C GLY A 803 -24.22 33.00 -5.05
N ASP A 804 -24.62 34.22 -5.42
CA ASP A 804 -25.19 34.54 -6.73
C ASP A 804 -24.14 35.27 -7.59
N VAL A 805 -23.11 34.52 -7.99
CA VAL A 805 -22.02 35.03 -8.83
C VAL A 805 -21.69 34.05 -9.94
N MET A 806 -21.50 34.58 -11.15
CA MET A 806 -21.12 33.79 -12.31
C MET A 806 -19.63 33.94 -12.54
N LEU A 807 -18.90 32.82 -12.45
CA LEU A 807 -17.45 32.79 -12.60
C LEU A 807 -17.05 31.85 -13.73
N ASN A 808 -16.04 32.27 -14.48
CA ASN A 808 -15.34 31.45 -15.45
C ASN A 808 -14.12 30.82 -14.77
N VAL A 809 -13.80 29.58 -15.14
CA VAL A 809 -12.62 28.89 -14.66
C VAL A 809 -11.85 28.30 -15.84
N THR A 810 -10.52 28.34 -15.76
CA THR A 810 -9.62 27.66 -16.69
C THR A 810 -8.62 26.85 -15.88
N ILE A 811 -8.29 25.65 -16.37
CA ILE A 811 -7.47 24.68 -15.64
C ILE A 811 -6.40 24.12 -16.58
N SER A 812 -5.18 23.97 -16.08
CA SER A 812 -4.15 23.15 -16.72
C SER A 812 -3.37 22.36 -15.66
N HIS A 813 -2.77 21.24 -16.04
CA HIS A 813 -2.07 20.38 -15.09
C HIS A 813 -0.95 19.56 -15.75
N LYS A 814 0.03 19.19 -14.95
CA LYS A 814 1.10 18.22 -15.27
C LYS A 814 1.17 17.17 -14.14
N PRO A 815 1.95 16.09 -14.28
CA PRO A 815 2.16 15.17 -13.15
C PRO A 815 2.60 15.93 -11.89
N GLY A 816 1.85 15.76 -10.79
CA GLY A 816 2.11 16.41 -9.50
C GLY A 816 1.71 17.89 -9.39
N MET A 817 1.18 18.52 -10.44
CA MET A 817 0.97 19.97 -10.48
C MET A 817 -0.33 20.37 -11.16
N GLY A 818 -0.99 21.40 -10.63
CA GLY A 818 -2.20 21.99 -11.20
C GLY A 818 -2.17 23.51 -11.13
N VAL A 819 -2.66 24.17 -12.17
CA VAL A 819 -2.83 25.62 -12.23
C VAL A 819 -4.24 25.98 -12.65
N ALA A 820 -4.78 27.04 -12.07
CA ALA A 820 -6.08 27.55 -12.43
C ALA A 820 -6.19 29.06 -12.34
N SER A 821 -7.08 29.64 -13.15
CA SER A 821 -7.49 31.04 -13.05
C SER A 821 -9.00 31.15 -13.05
N VAL A 822 -9.50 32.17 -12.35
CA VAL A 822 -10.93 32.45 -12.18
C VAL A 822 -11.18 33.93 -12.47
N SER A 823 -12.31 34.23 -13.12
CA SER A 823 -12.73 35.61 -13.38
C SER A 823 -14.25 35.69 -13.61
N ALA A 824 -14.86 36.79 -13.19
CA ALA A 824 -16.24 37.13 -13.57
C ALA A 824 -16.36 37.48 -15.07
N LYS A 825 -15.25 37.89 -15.72
CA LYS A 825 -15.22 38.16 -17.15
C LYS A 825 -14.90 36.89 -17.94
N PRO A 826 -15.53 36.68 -19.11
CA PRO A 826 -15.22 35.56 -19.98
C PRO A 826 -13.85 35.73 -20.64
N GLY A 827 -13.38 34.69 -21.32
CA GLY A 827 -12.16 34.77 -22.13
C GLY A 827 -10.86 34.70 -21.33
N ILE A 828 -10.88 34.11 -20.14
CA ILE A 828 -9.65 33.72 -19.42
C ILE A 828 -9.07 32.41 -19.98
N GLY A 829 -7.75 32.25 -19.93
CA GLY A 829 -7.09 31.01 -20.31
C GLY A 829 -5.78 30.82 -19.55
N ILE A 830 -5.47 29.59 -19.15
CA ILE A 830 -4.22 29.27 -18.45
C ILE A 830 -3.61 27.97 -18.98
N ASP A 831 -2.29 27.95 -19.10
CA ASP A 831 -1.54 26.77 -19.43
C ASP A 831 -0.23 26.63 -18.64
N ILE A 832 0.25 25.39 -18.48
CA ILE A 832 1.51 25.07 -17.80
C ILE A 832 2.32 24.10 -18.68
N GLU A 833 3.56 24.47 -18.99
CA GLU A 833 4.44 23.69 -19.85
C GLU A 833 5.85 23.58 -19.27
N LYS A 834 6.46 22.40 -19.43
CA LYS A 834 7.82 22.14 -18.94
C LYS A 834 8.82 22.75 -19.92
N ILE A 835 9.85 23.40 -19.38
CA ILE A 835 10.98 23.90 -20.17
C ILE A 835 11.80 22.69 -20.60
N GLU A 836 11.80 22.41 -21.89
CA GLU A 836 12.58 21.33 -22.50
C GLU A 836 13.04 21.70 -23.90
N THR A 837 14.11 21.06 -24.36
CA THR A 837 14.58 21.24 -25.73
C THR A 837 13.63 20.55 -26.69
N ARG A 838 12.95 21.33 -27.54
CA ARG A 838 12.04 20.84 -28.56
C ARG A 838 12.78 20.57 -29.87
N GLU A 839 12.35 19.55 -30.61
CA GLU A 839 12.92 19.25 -31.93
C GLU A 839 12.62 20.36 -32.95
N LYS A 840 13.49 20.52 -33.96
CA LYS A 840 13.28 21.51 -35.03
C LYS A 840 11.97 21.28 -35.79
N SER A 841 11.56 20.01 -35.95
CA SER A 841 10.29 19.60 -36.56
C SER A 841 9.09 20.20 -35.81
N PHE A 842 9.11 20.17 -34.47
CA PHE A 842 8.08 20.79 -33.63
C PHE A 842 8.04 22.31 -33.84
N VAL A 843 9.19 22.98 -33.70
CA VAL A 843 9.28 24.45 -33.79
C VAL A 843 8.77 24.95 -35.14
N THR A 844 9.22 24.30 -36.22
CA THR A 844 8.78 24.65 -37.57
C THR A 844 7.32 24.32 -37.82
N THR A 845 6.72 23.36 -37.13
CA THR A 845 5.27 23.06 -37.26
C THR A 845 4.42 24.11 -36.54
N VAL A 846 4.82 24.51 -35.33
CA VAL A 846 4.01 25.35 -34.43
C VAL A 846 4.17 26.85 -34.72
N PHE A 847 5.34 27.28 -35.20
CA PHE A 847 5.67 28.69 -35.40
C PHE A 847 5.93 29.03 -36.86
N SER A 848 5.47 30.20 -37.27
CA SER A 848 5.82 30.83 -38.55
C SER A 848 7.24 31.39 -38.54
N PRO A 849 7.86 31.65 -39.71
CA PRO A 849 9.18 32.27 -39.79
C PRO A 849 9.31 33.57 -38.99
N SER A 850 8.31 34.45 -39.06
CA SER A 850 8.28 35.72 -38.31
C SER A 850 8.24 35.52 -36.80
N GLU A 851 7.58 34.46 -36.31
CA GLU A 851 7.58 34.14 -34.88
C GLU A 851 8.93 33.55 -34.46
N MET A 852 9.54 32.71 -35.29
CA MET A 852 10.87 32.15 -35.02
C MET A 852 11.95 33.24 -34.93
N ASP A 853 11.87 34.30 -35.72
CA ASP A 853 12.78 35.44 -35.67
C ASP A 853 12.68 36.24 -34.35
N MET A 854 11.54 36.16 -33.64
CA MET A 854 11.35 36.79 -32.34
C MET A 854 11.91 35.96 -31.17
N ILE A 855 12.27 34.69 -31.39
CA ILE A 855 12.78 33.81 -30.33
C ILE A 855 14.25 34.15 -30.06
N PRO A 856 14.61 34.58 -28.84
CA PRO A 856 15.99 34.84 -28.47
C PRO A 856 16.86 33.58 -28.62
N LYS A 857 18.09 33.76 -29.13
CA LYS A 857 19.07 32.67 -29.25
C LYS A 857 19.49 32.14 -27.87
N GLU A 858 19.63 33.05 -26.90
CA GLU A 858 19.86 32.72 -25.50
C GLU A 858 18.55 32.23 -24.85
N ASN A 859 18.63 31.17 -24.04
CA ASN A 859 17.46 30.54 -23.40
C ASN A 859 16.35 30.15 -24.39
N SER A 860 16.71 29.76 -25.61
CA SER A 860 15.76 29.43 -26.68
C SER A 860 14.72 28.39 -26.29
N SER A 861 15.10 27.36 -25.51
CA SER A 861 14.16 26.34 -25.02
C SER A 861 13.08 26.93 -24.09
N GLU A 862 13.45 27.91 -23.25
CA GLU A 862 12.50 28.62 -22.40
C GLU A 862 11.55 29.46 -23.26
N TRP A 863 12.07 30.26 -24.19
CA TRP A 863 11.25 31.12 -25.05
C TRP A 863 10.35 30.36 -26.00
N ILE A 864 10.81 29.24 -26.57
CA ILE A 864 9.97 28.30 -27.31
C ILE A 864 8.80 27.82 -26.45
N THR A 865 9.08 27.47 -25.19
CA THR A 865 8.05 27.02 -24.23
C THR A 865 7.08 28.16 -23.89
N ARG A 866 7.57 29.40 -23.70
CA ARG A 866 6.73 30.58 -23.47
C ARG A 866 5.80 30.87 -24.63
N PHE A 867 6.31 30.80 -25.86
CA PHE A 867 5.53 31.02 -27.08
C PHE A 867 4.46 29.94 -27.24
N TRP A 868 4.83 28.67 -27.03
CA TRP A 868 3.90 27.55 -27.05
C TRP A 868 2.79 27.69 -26.01
N GLY A 869 3.17 27.90 -24.74
CA GLY A 869 2.20 28.11 -23.66
C GLY A 869 1.31 29.33 -23.88
N ALA A 870 1.81 30.38 -24.52
CA ALA A 870 1.00 31.55 -24.85
C ALA A 870 -0.10 31.24 -25.87
N LYS A 871 0.21 30.44 -26.90
CA LYS A 871 -0.78 29.95 -27.86
C LYS A 871 -1.81 29.04 -27.21
N GLU A 872 -1.38 28.12 -26.34
CA GLU A 872 -2.26 27.22 -25.57
C GLU A 872 -3.20 28.01 -24.63
N ALA A 873 -2.66 28.96 -23.86
CA ALA A 873 -3.47 29.80 -22.99
C ALA A 873 -4.50 30.63 -23.77
N PHE A 874 -4.12 31.20 -24.91
CA PHE A 874 -5.06 31.89 -25.80
C PHE A 874 -6.12 30.92 -26.34
N ALA A 875 -5.72 29.75 -26.84
CA ALA A 875 -6.62 28.75 -27.39
C ALA A 875 -7.67 28.29 -26.35
N LYS A 876 -7.24 28.03 -25.12
CA LYS A 876 -8.13 27.70 -23.99
C LYS A 876 -9.14 28.82 -23.69
N SER A 877 -8.72 30.08 -23.84
CA SER A 877 -9.61 31.21 -23.62
C SER A 877 -10.78 31.30 -24.61
N THR A 878 -10.59 30.77 -25.83
CA THR A 878 -11.65 30.71 -26.85
C THR A 878 -12.65 29.58 -26.60
N GLY A 879 -12.28 28.57 -25.80
CA GLY A 879 -13.07 27.35 -25.60
C GLY A 879 -13.03 26.33 -26.74
N LEU A 880 -12.30 26.61 -27.82
CA LEU A 880 -12.17 25.73 -28.98
C LEU A 880 -10.89 24.87 -28.96
N GLY A 881 -9.92 25.21 -28.10
CA GLY A 881 -8.60 24.58 -28.09
C GLY A 881 -7.79 24.90 -29.36
N LEU A 882 -6.67 24.20 -29.57
CA LEU A 882 -5.79 24.46 -30.72
C LEU A 882 -6.32 23.90 -32.05
N GLN A 883 -7.34 23.04 -32.03
CA GLN A 883 -7.93 22.39 -33.20
C GLN A 883 -6.92 21.78 -34.21
N GLY A 884 -5.72 21.42 -33.76
CA GLY A 884 -4.67 20.85 -34.59
C GLY A 884 -3.86 21.85 -35.43
N ASP A 885 -4.17 23.15 -35.41
CA ASP A 885 -3.38 24.18 -36.09
C ASP A 885 -2.97 25.31 -35.12
N PRO A 886 -1.77 25.24 -34.52
CA PRO A 886 -1.26 26.29 -33.65
C PRO A 886 -0.92 27.60 -34.39
N ARG A 887 -0.74 27.58 -35.70
CA ARG A 887 -0.36 28.78 -36.47
C ARG A 887 -1.54 29.73 -36.67
N GLN A 888 -2.76 29.27 -36.46
CA GLN A 888 -3.95 30.13 -36.46
C GLN A 888 -3.94 31.17 -35.32
N PHE A 889 -3.03 31.04 -34.34
CA PHE A 889 -2.82 31.97 -33.23
C PHE A 889 -1.43 32.62 -33.33
N PRO A 890 -1.20 33.57 -34.25
CA PRO A 890 0.10 34.18 -34.44
C PRO A 890 0.50 35.04 -33.22
N ILE A 891 1.78 34.94 -32.85
CA ILE A 891 2.43 35.86 -31.92
C ILE A 891 2.81 37.13 -32.68
N GLU A 892 2.29 38.27 -32.22
CA GLU A 892 2.42 39.56 -32.89
C GLU A 892 3.59 40.38 -32.34
N SER A 893 3.85 40.29 -31.04
CA SER A 893 4.91 41.04 -30.36
C SER A 893 5.25 40.44 -28.99
N VAL A 894 6.48 40.64 -28.54
CA VAL A 894 6.95 40.33 -27.18
C VAL A 894 7.35 41.62 -26.48
N SER A 895 6.90 41.81 -25.24
CA SER A 895 7.24 42.97 -24.40
C SER A 895 7.53 42.51 -22.96
N ALA A 896 8.01 43.44 -22.13
CA ALA A 896 8.15 43.20 -20.69
C ALA A 896 6.81 42.85 -20.00
N SER A 897 5.67 43.26 -20.58
CA SER A 897 4.34 42.99 -20.06
C SER A 897 3.75 41.64 -20.50
N GLY A 898 4.37 40.93 -21.45
CA GLY A 898 3.94 39.61 -21.90
C GLY A 898 4.06 39.37 -23.41
N ILE A 899 3.38 38.33 -23.88
CA ILE A 899 3.35 37.91 -25.29
C ILE A 899 1.99 38.28 -25.88
N ARG A 900 1.96 38.96 -27.02
CA ARG A 900 0.70 39.33 -27.69
C ARG A 900 0.30 38.25 -28.71
N VAL A 901 -0.86 37.65 -28.53
CA VAL A 901 -1.46 36.63 -29.41
C VAL A 901 -2.82 37.11 -29.87
N LYS A 902 -3.02 37.33 -31.18
CA LYS A 902 -4.27 37.87 -31.77
C LYS A 902 -4.85 39.06 -30.99
N GLY A 903 -4.03 40.10 -30.79
CA GLY A 903 -4.41 41.30 -30.04
C GLY A 903 -4.53 41.14 -28.51
N SER A 904 -4.50 39.93 -27.96
CA SER A 904 -4.59 39.67 -26.52
C SER A 904 -3.21 39.58 -25.86
N LEU A 905 -3.06 40.16 -24.68
CA LEU A 905 -1.83 40.04 -23.89
C LEU A 905 -1.87 38.76 -23.05
N ILE A 906 -0.81 37.95 -23.14
CA ILE A 906 -0.59 36.74 -22.36
C ILE A 906 0.59 36.96 -21.42
N ARG A 907 0.34 36.93 -20.11
CA ARG A 907 1.42 36.93 -19.11
C ARG A 907 2.10 35.55 -19.13
N SER A 908 3.42 35.53 -19.03
CA SER A 908 4.20 34.30 -19.03
C SER A 908 5.19 34.31 -17.86
N THR A 909 4.96 33.43 -16.89
CA THR A 909 5.69 33.40 -15.61
C THR A 909 6.49 32.10 -15.52
N LYS A 910 7.76 32.19 -15.10
CA LYS A 910 8.61 31.02 -14.88
C LYS A 910 8.51 30.59 -13.42
N VAL A 911 8.17 29.33 -13.18
CA VAL A 911 8.12 28.72 -11.85
C VAL A 911 8.94 27.43 -11.89
N GLY A 912 10.14 27.46 -11.30
CA GLY A 912 11.09 26.36 -11.38
C GLY A 912 11.42 25.98 -12.83
N ALA A 913 11.14 24.73 -13.19
CA ALA A 913 11.35 24.18 -14.53
C ALA A 913 10.14 24.35 -15.48
N TYR A 914 9.13 25.13 -15.09
CA TYR A 914 7.88 25.28 -15.83
C TYR A 914 7.62 26.73 -16.23
N ILE A 915 6.90 26.90 -17.32
CA ILE A 915 6.29 28.16 -17.75
C ILE A 915 4.79 28.06 -17.55
N ILE A 916 4.21 29.04 -16.86
CA ILE A 916 2.77 29.25 -16.78
C ILE A 916 2.43 30.44 -17.67
N SER A 917 1.50 30.23 -18.60
CA SER A 917 1.00 31.28 -19.48
C SER A 917 -0.46 31.56 -19.15
N GLN A 918 -0.80 32.83 -18.93
CA GLN A 918 -2.12 33.27 -18.47
C GLN A 918 -2.65 34.41 -19.34
N LYS A 919 -3.85 34.23 -19.87
CA LYS A 919 -4.67 35.30 -20.44
C LYS A 919 -5.69 35.75 -19.39
N GLU A 920 -5.61 37.02 -18.99
CA GLU A 920 -6.62 37.65 -18.14
C GLU A 920 -7.87 38.02 -18.96
N GLY A 921 -9.02 38.15 -18.27
CA GLY A 921 -10.36 38.31 -18.85
C GLY A 921 -10.86 39.75 -18.93
#